data_AF-A0A971TLG0-F1
#
_entry.id   AF-A0A971TLG0-F1
#
_cell.length_a   1.000
_cell.length_b   1.000
_cell.length_c   1.000
_cell.angle_alpha   90.00
_cell.angle_beta   90.00
_cell.angle_gamma   90.00
#
_symmetry.space_group_name_H-M   'P 1'
#
loop_
_entity.id
_entity.type
_entity.pdbx_description
1 polymer ?
#
loop_
_entity_poly.entity_id
_entity_poly.type
_entity_poly.pdbx_seq_one_letter_code
_entity_poly.pdbx_strand_id
1 'polypeptide(L)'
;MTIKHRALTLALLWAAICPQISWAQWITIGDGFEYREFTVSGPNNCFVARMQRSNLNCTLETSIAGGKLYSGKETVRNQASRYDGAINYWGQTWGQRNQVVVAVNGDFYNTTTGVPAGGQIHSGWYSKRFPEFGGWSGMAWKLNRTVFMGGCVNHTADRQYVRYHATGATQTFNGINESRGANHLILYTPQYDNNTHTDHSGVEVLVQLSEPLLIKPQPAQVIGTVREIRQNQGSSWIPFDHIVLSATGSQATTLLANVSIGATIGISQELNDYESGCSTRSSNDWTKTYACVGGNFIYLANGVARPTDNAGLIVRHPRTAVAYNDTHIFFIVVDGRSTASVGMTMAELAAFSVNSLAATWGYNLDGGGSSTMVVNGQVKNVPSDGSERAVANGIMMVNVLPKVQSTSFTADNVVRTIASTSVRLGPGTNYESFASLPTNDEGTILAHSLAGVLAKGQYWWRCDFDGTVGWVQESQLAFVSGDLPPVFTQHPASRTVLPGGNATFIAQATGTAPLSYRWQKDTVDLNDGGSYSGAQTTMLTVAGVTPSEAGSYRCVATNIGGSVPSNAATLAVGWPDFDNDNDADLADFAHLQWCLGTTDLEAAPQCAKADLNGDRNVDTLDVLAFKLCASGETIPINLSCGASP
;
A
#
# COMPACT_ATOMS: atom_id res chain seq x y z
N MET A 1 11.04 19.34 83.57
CA MET A 1 9.84 19.65 84.39
C MET A 1 8.83 20.34 83.47
N THR A 2 7.90 19.57 82.88
CA THR A 2 6.46 19.48 83.26
C THR A 2 5.67 20.74 82.84
N ILE A 3 4.53 20.73 82.11
CA ILE A 3 3.60 19.68 81.65
C ILE A 3 2.49 20.38 80.79
N LYS A 4 1.87 19.65 79.84
CA LYS A 4 0.48 19.76 79.27
C LYS A 4 0.05 21.01 78.44
N HIS A 5 -0.38 20.86 77.16
CA HIS A 5 -1.67 20.37 76.60
C HIS A 5 -2.87 21.34 76.72
N ARG A 6 -3.33 21.95 75.58
CA ARG A 6 -4.56 21.61 74.81
C ARG A 6 -5.12 22.78 73.95
N ALA A 7 -5.45 22.42 72.71
CA ALA A 7 -6.66 22.71 71.92
C ALA A 7 -6.96 24.13 71.34
N LEU A 8 -7.01 24.13 69.99
CA LEU A 8 -7.96 24.76 69.06
C LEU A 8 -8.81 25.97 69.52
N THR A 9 -8.77 27.08 68.76
CA THR A 9 -9.89 27.52 67.90
C THR A 9 -9.55 28.73 67.01
N LEU A 10 -10.00 28.64 65.75
CA LEU A 10 -10.50 29.69 64.85
C LEU A 10 -9.74 31.03 64.69
N ALA A 11 -9.15 31.23 63.52
CA ALA A 11 -9.13 32.54 62.84
C ALA A 11 -9.33 32.33 61.33
N LEU A 12 -10.55 32.63 60.88
CA LEU A 12 -10.97 32.74 59.49
C LEU A 12 -10.76 34.19 59.02
N LEU A 13 -10.71 34.35 57.68
CA LEU A 13 -11.02 35.56 56.89
C LEU A 13 -9.86 36.55 56.62
N TRP A 14 -9.17 36.37 55.48
CA TRP A 14 -9.51 37.02 54.20
C TRP A 14 -8.38 36.80 53.19
N ALA A 15 -8.59 35.90 52.23
CA ALA A 15 -7.86 35.92 50.96
C ALA A 15 -8.91 35.76 49.86
N ALA A 16 -9.00 36.80 49.03
CA ALA A 16 -10.01 36.97 48.01
C ALA A 16 -10.07 35.76 47.06
N ILE A 17 -11.27 35.18 46.94
CA ILE A 17 -11.62 34.29 45.84
C ILE A 17 -11.77 35.18 44.61
N CYS A 18 -10.68 35.40 43.90
CA CYS A 18 -10.76 35.78 42.49
C CYS A 18 -11.03 34.47 41.72
N PRO A 19 -12.18 34.29 41.06
CA PRO A 19 -12.37 33.13 40.21
C PRO A 19 -11.34 33.22 39.09
N GLN A 20 -10.39 32.28 39.04
CA GLN A 20 -9.53 32.17 37.88
C GLN A 20 -10.44 31.86 36.69
N ILE A 21 -10.58 32.84 35.79
CA ILE A 21 -11.23 32.66 34.50
C ILE A 21 -10.40 31.61 33.75
N SER A 22 -10.85 30.35 33.74
CA SER A 22 -10.27 29.34 32.88
C SER A 22 -10.71 29.65 31.45
N TRP A 23 -9.84 30.34 30.71
CA TRP A 23 -9.99 30.40 29.26
C TRP A 23 -9.87 28.96 28.75
N ALA A 24 -10.97 28.36 28.29
CA ALA A 24 -10.96 27.02 27.73
C ALA A 24 -9.81 26.92 26.70
N GLN A 25 -8.82 26.09 26.97
CA GLN A 25 -7.65 25.93 26.11
C GLN A 25 -7.96 24.93 24.99
N TRP A 26 -7.18 24.97 23.92
CA TRP A 26 -7.17 23.88 22.94
C TRP A 26 -6.60 22.62 23.58
N ILE A 27 -7.25 21.48 23.35
CA ILE A 27 -6.85 20.18 23.88
C ILE A 27 -6.30 19.36 22.73
N THR A 28 -5.07 18.85 22.84
CA THR A 28 -4.51 17.91 21.87
C THR A 28 -5.27 16.59 21.90
N ILE A 29 -5.74 16.15 20.73
CA ILE A 29 -6.56 14.93 20.56
C ILE A 29 -5.91 13.90 19.63
N GLY A 30 -4.82 14.27 18.98
CA GLY A 30 -4.00 13.46 18.08
C GLY A 30 -2.83 14.30 17.55
N ASP A 31 -1.89 13.67 16.85
CA ASP A 31 -0.73 14.40 16.31
C ASP A 31 -1.18 15.40 15.23
N GLY A 32 -0.90 16.68 15.45
CA GLY A 32 -1.36 17.78 14.59
C GLY A 32 -2.84 18.14 14.74
N PHE A 33 -3.54 17.60 15.75
CA PHE A 33 -4.97 17.84 15.97
C PHE A 33 -5.29 18.35 17.36
N GLU A 34 -6.14 19.37 17.41
CA GLU A 34 -6.64 19.93 18.66
C GLU A 34 -8.15 20.12 18.61
N TYR A 35 -8.79 20.12 19.77
CA TYR A 35 -10.23 20.27 19.95
C TYR A 35 -10.53 21.32 21.02
N ARG A 36 -11.65 22.04 20.84
CA ARG A 36 -12.16 23.00 21.81
C ARG A 36 -13.67 23.19 21.67
N GLU A 37 -14.31 23.40 22.80
CA GLU A 37 -15.71 23.82 22.91
C GLU A 37 -15.80 25.32 23.16
N PHE A 38 -16.79 25.94 22.54
CA PHE A 38 -17.08 27.37 22.62
C PHE A 38 -18.53 27.56 23.04
N THR A 39 -18.73 28.42 24.03
CA THR A 39 -20.04 29.00 24.32
C THR A 39 -20.05 30.42 23.79
N VAL A 40 -21.00 30.73 22.91
CA VAL A 40 -21.11 32.05 22.27
C VAL A 40 -22.47 32.69 22.54
N SER A 41 -22.58 34.00 22.28
CA SER A 41 -23.83 34.76 22.45
C SER A 41 -24.96 34.12 21.64
N GLY A 42 -26.07 33.76 22.28
CA GLY A 42 -27.21 33.18 21.56
C GLY A 42 -28.07 32.16 22.30
N PRO A 43 -27.79 31.75 23.56
CA PRO A 43 -26.94 30.59 23.89
C PRO A 43 -26.66 29.63 22.73
N ASN A 44 -25.39 29.36 22.46
CA ASN A 44 -24.95 28.42 21.44
C ASN A 44 -23.73 27.63 21.89
N ASN A 45 -23.79 26.32 21.68
CA ASN A 45 -22.66 25.41 21.85
C ASN A 45 -22.02 25.14 20.49
N CYS A 46 -20.74 25.44 20.39
CA CYS A 46 -19.96 25.22 19.20
C CYS A 46 -18.74 24.35 19.51
N PHE A 47 -18.55 23.31 18.71
CA PHE A 47 -17.53 22.29 18.84
C PHE A 47 -16.58 22.47 17.67
N VAL A 48 -15.30 22.68 17.95
CA VAL A 48 -14.30 22.92 16.92
C VAL A 48 -13.14 21.97 17.08
N ALA A 49 -12.79 21.28 16.00
CA ALA A 49 -11.51 20.61 15.87
C ALA A 49 -10.66 21.32 14.82
N ARG A 50 -9.35 21.36 15.02
CA ARG A 50 -8.41 21.94 14.05
C ARG A 50 -7.27 20.99 13.72
N MET A 51 -6.86 20.98 12.46
CA MET A 51 -5.70 20.28 11.94
C MET A 51 -4.62 21.28 11.54
N GLN A 52 -3.38 21.07 11.99
CA GLN A 52 -2.23 21.83 11.55
C GLN A 52 -1.84 21.46 10.10
N ARG A 53 -1.92 22.43 9.19
CA ARG A 53 -1.66 22.21 7.75
C ARG A 53 -0.23 21.81 7.44
N SER A 54 0.75 22.21 8.23
CA SER A 54 2.16 21.87 8.03
C SER A 54 2.57 20.51 8.59
N ASN A 55 1.75 19.87 9.43
CA ASN A 55 2.12 18.59 10.05
C ASN A 55 1.99 17.43 9.05
N LEU A 56 3.10 16.77 8.74
CA LEU A 56 3.17 15.72 7.71
C LEU A 56 2.54 14.38 8.13
N ASN A 57 2.32 14.17 9.44
CA ASN A 57 1.75 12.95 9.99
C ASN A 57 0.21 12.95 9.97
N CYS A 58 -0.42 14.01 9.48
CA CYS A 58 -1.86 14.14 9.41
C CYS A 58 -2.34 14.58 8.02
N THR A 59 -3.56 14.22 7.67
CA THR A 59 -4.23 14.64 6.43
C THR A 59 -5.73 14.73 6.62
N LEU A 60 -6.43 15.23 5.60
CA LEU A 60 -7.87 15.09 5.48
C LEU A 60 -8.22 13.90 4.61
N GLU A 61 -9.32 13.26 4.95
CA GLU A 61 -9.94 12.16 4.21
C GLU A 61 -11.46 12.40 4.11
N THR A 62 -12.15 11.76 3.18
CA THR A 62 -13.61 11.74 3.15
C THR A 62 -14.15 10.36 3.52
N SER A 63 -15.42 10.27 3.89
CA SER A 63 -16.10 9.01 4.14
C SER A 63 -17.35 8.89 3.28
N ILE A 64 -17.71 7.67 2.90
CA ILE A 64 -18.93 7.34 2.17
C ILE A 64 -19.71 6.36 3.03
N ALA A 65 -21.01 6.60 3.23
CA ALA A 65 -21.86 5.73 4.03
C ALA A 65 -21.86 4.30 3.48
N GLY A 66 -21.53 3.33 4.34
CA GLY A 66 -21.41 1.92 3.95
C GLY A 66 -20.31 1.63 2.93
N GLY A 67 -19.51 2.62 2.53
CA GLY A 67 -18.58 2.55 1.40
C GLY A 67 -19.26 2.55 0.03
N LYS A 68 -20.54 2.95 -0.08
CA LYS A 68 -21.38 2.79 -1.27
C LYS A 68 -22.05 4.10 -1.66
N LEU A 69 -21.79 4.61 -2.86
CA LEU A 69 -22.43 5.80 -3.42
C LEU A 69 -23.79 5.51 -4.05
N TYR A 70 -24.04 4.28 -4.50
CA TYR A 70 -25.30 3.88 -5.13
C TYR A 70 -26.49 4.06 -4.19
N SER A 71 -26.31 3.70 -2.93
CA SER A 71 -27.26 3.93 -1.85
C SER A 71 -26.58 3.76 -0.49
N GLY A 72 -27.09 4.41 0.54
CA GLY A 72 -26.60 4.20 1.89
C GLY A 72 -26.72 5.40 2.80
N LYS A 73 -27.06 5.15 4.06
CA LYS A 73 -26.97 6.14 5.14
C LYS A 73 -26.28 5.47 6.31
N GLU A 74 -25.30 6.14 6.87
CA GLU A 74 -24.51 5.65 8.00
C GLU A 74 -24.22 6.82 8.93
N THR A 75 -24.26 6.59 10.24
CA THR A 75 -23.92 7.63 11.20
C THR A 75 -22.46 8.03 11.05
N VAL A 76 -22.11 9.27 11.41
CA VAL A 76 -20.72 9.76 11.29
C VAL A 76 -19.77 8.91 12.13
N ARG A 77 -20.20 8.44 13.32
CA ARG A 77 -19.41 7.53 14.16
C ARG A 77 -19.12 6.21 13.46
N ASN A 78 -20.11 5.63 12.79
CA ASN A 78 -19.93 4.35 12.11
C ASN A 78 -19.09 4.51 10.84
N GLN A 79 -19.24 5.61 10.10
CA GLN A 79 -18.34 5.98 9.01
C GLN A 79 -16.89 6.15 9.50
N ALA A 80 -16.66 6.86 10.61
CA ALA A 80 -15.33 7.01 11.21
C ALA A 80 -14.73 5.64 11.58
N SER A 81 -15.51 4.78 12.24
CA SER A 81 -15.10 3.40 12.58
C SER A 81 -14.80 2.55 11.36
N ARG A 82 -15.56 2.70 10.26
CA ARG A 82 -15.35 1.99 8.99
C ARG A 82 -13.97 2.28 8.42
N TYR A 83 -13.61 3.56 8.37
CA TYR A 83 -12.36 3.99 7.76
C TYR A 83 -11.16 4.00 8.71
N ASP A 84 -11.36 3.87 10.04
CA ASP A 84 -10.26 3.70 10.99
C ASP A 84 -9.50 2.40 10.74
N GLY A 85 -8.18 2.47 10.61
CA GLY A 85 -7.31 1.35 10.22
C GLY A 85 -7.46 0.89 8.76
N ALA A 86 -8.31 1.53 7.95
CA ALA A 86 -8.44 1.22 6.53
C ALA A 86 -7.22 1.73 5.75
N ILE A 87 -6.96 1.11 4.59
CA ILE A 87 -5.89 1.52 3.69
C ILE A 87 -6.27 2.79 2.95
N ASN A 88 -5.30 3.68 2.77
CA ASN A 88 -5.44 4.91 2.00
C ASN A 88 -4.34 5.03 0.92
N TYR A 89 -4.42 6.09 0.11
CA TYR A 89 -3.43 6.44 -0.92
C TYR A 89 -2.76 7.78 -0.56
N TRP A 90 -1.83 7.78 0.38
CA TRP A 90 -1.12 8.99 0.78
C TRP A 90 0.33 8.97 0.35
N GLY A 91 0.94 10.13 0.10
CA GLY A 91 2.33 10.19 -0.35
C GLY A 91 2.58 9.50 -1.70
N GLN A 92 1.56 9.40 -2.57
CA GLN A 92 1.61 8.78 -3.90
C GLN A 92 1.91 7.27 -3.88
N THR A 93 1.51 6.57 -2.83
CA THR A 93 1.57 5.12 -2.77
C THR A 93 0.38 4.58 -2.00
N TRP A 94 0.08 3.31 -2.21
CA TRP A 94 -0.93 2.59 -1.45
C TRP A 94 -0.36 2.05 -0.15
N GLY A 95 -1.22 1.87 0.84
CA GLY A 95 -0.93 1.00 1.98
C GLY A 95 -0.68 1.74 3.28
N GLN A 96 -0.55 3.06 3.29
CA GLN A 96 -0.68 3.82 4.53
C GLN A 96 -2.10 3.63 5.07
N ARG A 97 -2.24 3.85 6.38
CA ARG A 97 -3.45 3.50 7.11
C ARG A 97 -4.00 4.72 7.81
N ASN A 98 -5.32 4.84 7.79
CA ASN A 98 -6.00 5.89 8.52
C ASN A 98 -5.99 5.57 10.02
N GLN A 99 -5.72 6.56 10.84
CA GLN A 99 -6.17 6.62 12.23
C GLN A 99 -7.13 7.81 12.32
N VAL A 100 -8.43 7.52 12.43
CA VAL A 100 -9.46 8.57 12.38
C VAL A 100 -9.55 9.27 13.74
N VAL A 101 -9.19 10.55 13.77
CA VAL A 101 -9.18 11.36 15.00
C VAL A 101 -10.47 12.17 15.11
N VAL A 102 -10.88 12.83 14.03
CA VAL A 102 -12.12 13.61 13.99
C VAL A 102 -12.90 13.26 12.73
N ALA A 103 -14.22 13.17 12.84
CA ALA A 103 -15.12 13.07 11.71
C ALA A 103 -16.32 14.01 11.90
N VAL A 104 -16.77 14.63 10.81
CA VAL A 104 -18.03 15.37 10.75
C VAL A 104 -18.87 14.92 9.56
N ASN A 105 -20.18 15.16 9.61
CA ASN A 105 -21.06 14.89 8.47
C ASN A 105 -20.68 15.73 7.26
N GLY A 106 -21.06 15.24 6.07
CA GLY A 106 -20.69 15.84 4.80
C GLY A 106 -21.82 16.61 4.11
N ASP A 107 -22.01 16.27 2.84
CA ASP A 107 -22.87 16.95 1.90
C ASP A 107 -24.37 16.74 2.18
N PHE A 108 -25.18 17.57 1.54
CA PHE A 108 -26.60 17.32 1.35
C PHE A 108 -26.80 16.06 0.51
N TYR A 109 -27.94 15.40 0.69
CA TYR A 109 -28.19 14.11 0.08
C TYR A 109 -29.67 13.87 -0.15
N ASN A 110 -29.98 12.96 -1.08
CA ASN A 110 -31.33 12.45 -1.23
C ASN A 110 -31.67 11.60 0.00
N THR A 111 -32.61 12.06 0.83
CA THR A 111 -32.94 11.39 2.10
C THR A 111 -33.55 10.00 1.94
N THR A 112 -34.08 9.67 0.76
CA THR A 112 -34.62 8.35 0.44
C THR A 112 -33.49 7.37 0.08
N THR A 113 -32.62 7.73 -0.86
CA THR A 113 -31.59 6.82 -1.38
C THR A 113 -30.26 6.89 -0.61
N GLY A 114 -29.97 8.02 0.02
CA GLY A 114 -28.67 8.27 0.65
C GLY A 114 -27.58 8.71 -0.32
N VAL A 115 -27.93 9.08 -1.56
CA VAL A 115 -26.95 9.56 -2.54
C VAL A 115 -26.60 11.03 -2.29
N PRO A 116 -25.31 11.42 -2.16
CA PRO A 116 -24.90 12.81 -2.02
C PRO A 116 -25.33 13.68 -3.22
N ALA A 117 -25.68 14.94 -2.98
CA ALA A 117 -26.10 15.86 -4.04
C ALA A 117 -24.91 16.32 -4.90
N GLY A 118 -23.84 16.79 -4.27
CA GLY A 118 -22.59 17.24 -4.88
C GLY A 118 -21.63 16.13 -5.24
N GLY A 119 -20.44 16.54 -5.71
CA GLY A 119 -19.36 15.62 -6.06
C GLY A 119 -18.54 15.21 -4.85
N GLN A 120 -17.75 14.15 -5.01
CA GLN A 120 -16.90 13.61 -3.95
C GLN A 120 -15.59 13.05 -4.51
N ILE A 121 -14.50 13.39 -3.83
CA ILE A 121 -13.19 12.77 -4.01
C ILE A 121 -12.83 12.07 -2.70
N HIS A 122 -12.54 10.77 -2.77
CA HIS A 122 -12.29 9.90 -1.61
C HIS A 122 -10.96 9.17 -1.78
N SER A 123 -9.99 9.41 -0.90
CA SER A 123 -8.62 8.87 -1.02
C SER A 123 -8.00 9.03 -2.42
N GLY A 124 -8.25 10.16 -3.09
CA GLY A 124 -7.78 10.43 -4.46
C GLY A 124 -8.66 9.81 -5.57
N TRP A 125 -9.64 8.97 -5.26
CA TRP A 125 -10.63 8.52 -6.22
C TRP A 125 -11.59 9.65 -6.55
N TYR A 126 -11.75 10.00 -7.82
CA TYR A 126 -12.88 10.82 -8.23
C TYR A 126 -14.16 9.98 -8.22
N SER A 127 -14.69 9.77 -7.02
CA SER A 127 -15.76 8.80 -6.76
C SER A 127 -17.14 9.31 -7.15
N LYS A 128 -17.43 10.61 -7.05
CA LYS A 128 -18.72 11.13 -7.50
C LYS A 128 -18.55 12.39 -8.31
N ARG A 129 -19.12 12.37 -9.51
CA ARG A 129 -19.13 13.53 -10.40
C ARG A 129 -19.88 14.71 -9.79
N PHE A 130 -19.31 15.91 -9.89
CA PHE A 130 -20.02 17.14 -9.55
C PHE A 130 -21.12 17.43 -10.57
N PRO A 131 -22.31 17.92 -10.15
CA PRO A 131 -23.30 18.42 -11.09
C PRO A 131 -22.76 19.61 -11.87
N GLU A 132 -22.95 19.62 -13.20
CA GLU A 132 -22.46 20.69 -14.08
C GLU A 132 -23.04 22.04 -13.63
N PHE A 133 -22.15 22.98 -13.28
CA PHE A 133 -22.47 24.32 -12.78
C PHE A 133 -23.44 24.36 -11.59
N GLY A 134 -23.63 23.24 -10.88
CA GLY A 134 -24.67 23.14 -9.86
C GLY A 134 -24.38 23.87 -8.54
N GLY A 135 -23.19 24.48 -8.40
CA GLY A 135 -22.77 25.13 -7.15
C GLY A 135 -22.38 24.16 -6.03
N TRP A 136 -22.63 22.85 -6.20
CA TRP A 136 -22.39 21.78 -5.22
C TRP A 136 -20.92 21.31 -5.13
N SER A 137 -19.98 22.25 -5.17
CA SER A 137 -18.56 22.00 -4.92
C SER A 137 -18.30 21.90 -3.41
N GLY A 138 -17.04 21.82 -3.00
CA GLY A 138 -16.68 21.98 -1.61
C GLY A 138 -15.22 22.33 -1.43
N MET A 139 -14.66 21.95 -0.29
CA MET A 139 -13.26 22.16 0.00
C MET A 139 -12.42 21.03 -0.58
N ALA A 140 -11.52 21.36 -1.50
CA ALA A 140 -10.57 20.44 -2.10
C ALA A 140 -9.25 20.46 -1.32
N TRP A 141 -8.89 19.32 -0.74
CA TRP A 141 -7.60 19.09 -0.10
C TRP A 141 -6.69 18.29 -1.03
N LYS A 142 -5.48 18.79 -1.28
CA LYS A 142 -4.56 18.22 -2.27
C LYS A 142 -3.42 17.43 -1.61
N LEU A 143 -2.85 16.47 -2.34
CA LEU A 143 -1.68 15.68 -1.93
C LEU A 143 -0.45 16.54 -1.58
N ASN A 144 -0.35 17.74 -2.16
CA ASN A 144 0.69 18.72 -1.83
C ASN A 144 0.31 19.64 -0.65
N ARG A 145 -0.74 19.30 0.10
CA ARG A 145 -1.24 20.01 1.29
C ARG A 145 -1.76 21.43 1.05
N THR A 146 -2.04 21.74 -0.22
CA THR A 146 -2.78 22.96 -0.59
C THR A 146 -4.28 22.71 -0.48
N VAL A 147 -5.03 23.77 -0.23
CA VAL A 147 -6.48 23.75 -0.07
C VAL A 147 -7.09 24.89 -0.86
N PHE A 148 -8.24 24.64 -1.46
CA PHE A 148 -9.08 25.69 -2.05
C PHE A 148 -10.55 25.31 -1.90
N MET A 149 -11.44 26.27 -2.14
CA MET A 149 -12.88 26.03 -2.25
C MET A 149 -13.30 26.39 -3.67
N GLY A 150 -13.80 25.40 -4.40
CA GLY A 150 -14.33 25.60 -5.75
C GLY A 150 -15.79 26.06 -5.72
N GLY A 151 -16.33 26.40 -6.89
CA GLY A 151 -17.75 26.70 -7.15
C GLY A 151 -18.14 26.22 -8.54
N CYS A 152 -19.41 25.89 -8.79
CA CYS A 152 -19.93 25.68 -10.16
C CYS A 152 -19.02 24.82 -11.09
N VAL A 153 -18.74 23.58 -10.69
CA VAL A 153 -17.79 22.70 -11.42
C VAL A 153 -18.32 22.35 -12.81
N ASN A 154 -17.45 22.31 -13.81
CA ASN A 154 -17.72 21.97 -15.19
C ASN A 154 -16.74 20.90 -15.68
N HIS A 155 -17.26 19.92 -16.41
CA HIS A 155 -16.50 18.88 -17.09
C HIS A 155 -16.53 19.11 -18.59
N THR A 156 -15.40 19.55 -19.15
CA THR A 156 -15.29 19.67 -20.60
C THR A 156 -15.32 18.28 -21.23
N ALA A 157 -16.32 18.01 -22.08
CA ALA A 157 -16.65 16.66 -22.53
C ALA A 157 -15.52 15.96 -23.29
N ASP A 158 -14.80 16.68 -24.15
CA ASP A 158 -13.63 16.18 -24.90
C ASP A 158 -12.39 15.95 -24.02
N ARG A 159 -12.46 16.31 -22.73
CA ARG A 159 -11.40 16.10 -21.72
C ARG A 159 -11.66 14.94 -20.78
N GLN A 160 -12.84 14.31 -20.87
CA GLN A 160 -13.21 13.10 -20.12
C GLN A 160 -13.12 11.89 -21.05
N TYR A 161 -11.98 11.22 -21.10
CA TYR A 161 -11.77 10.13 -22.06
C TYR A 161 -10.87 9.01 -21.57
N VAL A 162 -11.06 7.84 -22.16
CA VAL A 162 -10.15 6.70 -22.12
C VAL A 162 -9.23 6.74 -23.35
N ARG A 163 -7.93 6.52 -23.15
CA ARG A 163 -6.92 6.35 -24.20
C ARG A 163 -6.49 4.89 -24.25
N TYR A 164 -6.58 4.30 -25.43
CA TYR A 164 -6.12 2.94 -25.69
C TYR A 164 -4.70 3.01 -26.21
N HIS A 165 -3.71 2.62 -25.39
CA HIS A 165 -2.30 2.79 -25.78
C HIS A 165 -1.91 1.90 -26.96
N ALA A 166 -2.53 0.72 -27.08
CA ALA A 166 -2.24 -0.22 -28.16
C ALA A 166 -2.61 0.33 -29.55
N THR A 167 -3.71 1.08 -29.67
CA THR A 167 -4.22 1.59 -30.95
C THR A 167 -4.01 3.09 -31.14
N GLY A 168 -3.71 3.82 -30.05
CA GLY A 168 -3.65 5.28 -30.03
C GLY A 168 -5.02 5.96 -30.02
N ALA A 169 -6.12 5.21 -30.09
CA ALA A 169 -7.47 5.74 -30.10
C ALA A 169 -7.88 6.33 -28.74
N THR A 170 -8.85 7.23 -28.76
CA THR A 170 -9.49 7.79 -27.56
C THR A 170 -11.00 7.65 -27.65
N GLN A 171 -11.65 7.45 -26.51
CA GLN A 171 -13.11 7.33 -26.40
C GLN A 171 -13.60 8.12 -25.19
N THR A 172 -14.51 9.07 -25.40
CA THR A 172 -15.11 9.86 -24.32
C THR A 172 -16.10 9.02 -23.52
N PHE A 173 -16.19 9.24 -22.21
CA PHE A 173 -17.17 8.56 -21.36
C PHE A 173 -18.24 9.53 -20.86
N ASN A 174 -19.44 9.01 -20.60
CA ASN A 174 -20.62 9.80 -20.24
C ASN A 174 -20.57 10.24 -18.77
N GLY A 175 -20.09 9.37 -17.89
CA GLY A 175 -19.90 9.70 -16.49
C GLY A 175 -19.31 8.59 -15.66
N ILE A 176 -19.41 8.76 -14.34
CA ILE A 176 -18.71 7.95 -13.34
C ILE A 176 -19.71 7.63 -12.24
N ASN A 177 -19.76 6.36 -11.83
CA ASN A 177 -20.59 5.88 -10.72
C ASN A 177 -22.07 6.31 -10.84
N GLU A 178 -22.60 6.20 -12.05
CA GLU A 178 -24.00 6.48 -12.38
C GLU A 178 -24.60 5.32 -13.16
N SER A 179 -25.93 5.31 -13.34
CA SER A 179 -26.59 4.24 -14.10
C SER A 179 -26.18 4.29 -15.58
N ARG A 180 -25.84 3.13 -16.15
CA ARG A 180 -25.48 2.99 -17.57
C ARG A 180 -26.72 2.95 -18.44
N GLY A 181 -26.89 4.00 -19.26
CA GLY A 181 -27.95 4.10 -20.27
C GLY A 181 -27.60 3.44 -21.61
N ALA A 182 -28.48 3.64 -22.59
CA ALA A 182 -28.27 3.18 -23.96
C ALA A 182 -27.16 3.99 -24.65
N ASN A 183 -26.23 3.29 -25.32
CA ASN A 183 -25.09 3.91 -25.99
C ASN A 183 -24.19 4.75 -25.07
N HIS A 184 -24.12 4.39 -23.79
CA HIS A 184 -23.23 5.04 -22.82
C HIS A 184 -21.92 4.25 -22.67
N LEU A 185 -20.86 4.96 -22.27
CA LEU A 185 -19.68 4.41 -21.59
C LEU A 185 -19.62 5.04 -20.19
N ILE A 186 -19.71 4.21 -19.14
CA ILE A 186 -19.63 4.62 -17.74
C ILE A 186 -18.39 4.02 -17.08
N LEU A 187 -17.73 4.78 -16.22
CA LEU A 187 -16.67 4.30 -15.34
C LEU A 187 -17.26 3.98 -13.96
N TYR A 188 -17.10 2.75 -13.51
CA TYR A 188 -17.43 2.38 -12.14
C TYR A 188 -16.16 2.20 -11.31
N THR A 189 -16.12 2.85 -10.17
CA THR A 189 -15.04 2.75 -9.16
C THR A 189 -15.53 1.92 -7.97
N PRO A 190 -14.64 1.46 -7.07
CA PRO A 190 -15.01 0.64 -5.92
C PRO A 190 -15.92 1.35 -4.91
N GLN A 191 -16.06 2.68 -5.02
CA GLN A 191 -16.95 3.48 -4.18
C GLN A 191 -18.41 3.50 -4.67
N TYR A 192 -18.70 3.02 -5.88
CA TYR A 192 -20.08 2.97 -6.38
C TYR A 192 -20.91 2.02 -5.51
N ASP A 193 -20.50 0.76 -5.52
CA ASP A 193 -20.96 -0.33 -4.67
C ASP A 193 -19.97 -1.50 -4.84
N ASN A 194 -20.30 -2.67 -4.32
CA ASN A 194 -19.57 -3.91 -4.56
C ASN A 194 -19.56 -4.32 -6.05
N ASN A 195 -20.57 -3.93 -6.84
CA ASN A 195 -20.68 -4.24 -8.26
C ASN A 195 -21.36 -3.10 -9.08
N THR A 196 -21.40 -3.24 -10.40
CA THR A 196 -21.85 -2.19 -11.33
C THR A 196 -23.38 -2.05 -11.45
N HIS A 197 -24.16 -3.00 -10.92
CA HIS A 197 -25.62 -3.06 -11.01
C HIS A 197 -26.18 -3.04 -12.46
N THR A 198 -25.37 -3.41 -13.46
CA THR A 198 -25.81 -3.39 -14.86
C THR A 198 -26.56 -4.66 -15.26
N ASP A 199 -27.46 -4.51 -16.23
CA ASP A 199 -28.10 -5.64 -16.90
C ASP A 199 -27.13 -6.45 -17.78
N HIS A 200 -27.60 -7.57 -18.31
CA HIS A 200 -26.82 -8.46 -19.19
C HIS A 200 -26.50 -7.88 -20.56
N SER A 201 -26.80 -6.61 -20.86
CA SER A 201 -26.49 -6.04 -22.18
C SER A 201 -25.08 -5.44 -22.21
N GLY A 202 -24.45 -5.43 -23.40
CA GLY A 202 -23.21 -4.68 -23.61
C GLY A 202 -21.96 -5.36 -23.06
N VAL A 203 -20.98 -4.54 -22.66
CA VAL A 203 -19.61 -4.98 -22.35
C VAL A 203 -19.15 -4.34 -21.06
N GLU A 204 -18.50 -5.12 -20.20
CA GLU A 204 -17.78 -4.64 -19.03
C GLU A 204 -16.31 -5.06 -19.10
N VAL A 205 -15.41 -4.11 -18.93
CA VAL A 205 -13.96 -4.34 -18.95
C VAL A 205 -13.39 -3.97 -17.60
N LEU A 206 -12.83 -4.96 -16.91
CA LEU A 206 -12.20 -4.78 -15.62
C LEU A 206 -10.76 -4.32 -15.82
N VAL A 207 -10.37 -3.22 -15.19
CA VAL A 207 -9.06 -2.60 -15.35
C VAL A 207 -8.43 -2.38 -13.98
N GLN A 208 -7.26 -2.98 -13.75
CA GLN A 208 -6.47 -2.74 -12.55
C GLN A 208 -5.70 -1.42 -12.70
N LEU A 209 -5.85 -0.51 -11.76
CA LEU A 209 -5.14 0.76 -11.74
C LEU A 209 -3.89 0.70 -10.86
N SER A 210 -2.86 1.45 -11.23
CA SER A 210 -1.64 1.60 -10.42
C SER A 210 -1.81 2.58 -9.25
N GLU A 211 -2.81 3.45 -9.32
CA GLU A 211 -3.13 4.52 -8.39
C GLU A 211 -4.65 4.81 -8.46
N PRO A 212 -5.24 5.56 -7.51
CA PRO A 212 -6.64 5.94 -7.59
C PRO A 212 -6.96 6.70 -8.88
N LEU A 213 -8.24 6.74 -9.24
CA LEU A 213 -8.76 7.53 -10.36
C LEU A 213 -8.69 9.05 -10.10
N LEU A 214 -7.47 9.57 -9.97
CA LEU A 214 -7.14 10.98 -9.72
C LEU A 214 -7.60 11.87 -10.89
N ILE A 215 -7.74 13.16 -10.59
CA ILE A 215 -7.87 14.19 -11.63
C ILE A 215 -6.48 14.40 -12.27
N LYS A 216 -6.26 13.77 -13.42
CA LYS A 216 -5.03 13.87 -14.22
C LYS A 216 -5.38 14.25 -15.67
N PRO A 217 -5.29 15.54 -16.02
CA PRO A 217 -5.48 15.98 -17.39
C PRO A 217 -4.30 15.55 -18.27
N GLN A 218 -4.52 15.56 -19.58
CA GLN A 218 -3.48 15.30 -20.58
C GLN A 218 -2.25 16.21 -20.38
N PRO A 219 -1.01 15.70 -20.52
CA PRO A 219 -0.63 14.36 -21.03
C PRO A 219 -0.47 13.26 -19.96
N ALA A 220 -0.76 13.52 -18.67
CA ALA A 220 -0.39 12.62 -17.58
C ALA A 220 -1.19 11.31 -17.54
N GLN A 221 -2.51 11.41 -17.41
CA GLN A 221 -3.46 10.28 -17.31
C GLN A 221 -3.22 9.34 -16.09
N VAL A 222 -4.27 8.63 -15.68
CA VAL A 222 -4.18 7.48 -14.76
C VAL A 222 -4.03 6.22 -15.60
N ILE A 223 -3.02 5.40 -15.31
CA ILE A 223 -2.70 4.22 -16.11
C ILE A 223 -3.19 2.94 -15.43
N GLY A 224 -3.80 2.06 -16.23
CA GLY A 224 -4.25 0.75 -15.81
C GLY A 224 -4.04 -0.35 -16.85
N THR A 225 -4.17 -1.59 -16.39
CA THR A 225 -4.04 -2.82 -17.20
C THR A 225 -5.37 -3.55 -17.25
N VAL A 226 -5.82 -3.91 -18.46
CA VAL A 226 -7.03 -4.71 -18.67
C VAL A 226 -6.84 -6.12 -18.08
N ARG A 227 -7.73 -6.53 -17.18
CA ARG A 227 -7.70 -7.84 -16.52
C ARG A 227 -8.78 -8.78 -17.03
N GLU A 228 -9.95 -8.27 -17.36
CA GLU A 228 -11.08 -9.08 -17.80
C GLU A 228 -11.93 -8.32 -18.81
N ILE A 229 -12.52 -9.05 -19.76
CA ILE A 229 -13.50 -8.51 -20.72
C ILE A 229 -14.72 -9.42 -20.67
N ARG A 230 -15.86 -8.87 -20.26
CA ARG A 230 -17.12 -9.59 -20.08
C ARG A 230 -18.16 -9.04 -21.04
N GLN A 231 -18.62 -9.87 -21.98
CA GLN A 231 -19.65 -9.50 -22.95
C GLN A 231 -20.98 -10.14 -22.59
N ASN A 232 -22.02 -9.33 -22.47
CA ASN A 232 -23.38 -9.71 -22.17
C ASN A 232 -23.58 -10.55 -20.88
N GLN A 233 -22.75 -10.31 -19.86
CA GLN A 233 -22.83 -11.04 -18.57
C GLN A 233 -23.43 -10.21 -17.42
N GLY A 234 -23.59 -8.91 -17.64
CA GLY A 234 -24.07 -7.97 -16.64
C GLY A 234 -23.07 -7.70 -15.53
N SER A 235 -23.61 -7.38 -14.35
CA SER A 235 -22.89 -6.72 -13.26
C SER A 235 -21.53 -7.37 -12.92
N SER A 236 -20.49 -6.54 -12.80
CA SER A 236 -19.13 -6.93 -12.41
C SER A 236 -18.81 -6.49 -11.01
N TRP A 237 -18.18 -7.38 -10.24
CA TRP A 237 -17.52 -7.01 -8.99
C TRP A 237 -16.43 -5.97 -9.23
N ILE A 238 -16.25 -5.04 -8.28
CA ILE A 238 -15.28 -3.94 -8.41
C ILE A 238 -14.25 -4.04 -7.27
N PRO A 239 -13.11 -4.72 -7.49
CA PRO A 239 -12.02 -4.76 -6.51
C PRO A 239 -11.44 -3.37 -6.22
N PHE A 240 -10.90 -3.16 -5.03
CA PHE A 240 -10.53 -1.84 -4.48
C PHE A 240 -9.51 -1.02 -5.30
N ASP A 241 -8.70 -1.68 -6.12
CA ASP A 241 -7.66 -1.11 -6.99
C ASP A 241 -8.05 -1.20 -8.47
N HIS A 242 -9.32 -1.46 -8.77
CA HIS A 242 -9.82 -1.59 -10.13
C HIS A 242 -10.91 -0.56 -10.43
N ILE A 243 -11.17 -0.39 -11.72
CA ILE A 243 -12.41 0.17 -12.24
C ILE A 243 -13.06 -0.81 -13.21
N VAL A 244 -14.32 -0.57 -13.53
CA VAL A 244 -15.02 -1.21 -14.63
C VAL A 244 -15.39 -0.17 -15.67
N LEU A 245 -14.93 -0.35 -16.92
CA LEU A 245 -15.45 0.36 -18.08
C LEU A 245 -16.67 -0.38 -18.60
N SER A 246 -17.84 0.24 -18.55
CA SER A 246 -19.10 -0.40 -18.85
C SER A 246 -19.79 0.31 -20.01
N ALA A 247 -20.00 -0.39 -21.13
CA ALA A 247 -20.47 0.21 -22.38
C ALA A 247 -21.61 -0.55 -23.05
N THR A 248 -22.49 0.18 -23.72
CA THR A 248 -23.56 -0.38 -24.58
C THR A 248 -23.56 0.28 -25.97
N GLY A 249 -24.30 -0.29 -26.93
CA GLY A 249 -24.45 0.29 -28.27
C GLY A 249 -23.13 0.48 -29.03
N SER A 250 -23.00 1.59 -29.75
CA SER A 250 -21.78 1.93 -30.50
C SER A 250 -20.56 2.13 -29.59
N GLN A 251 -20.75 2.60 -28.35
CA GLN A 251 -19.67 2.72 -27.37
C GLN A 251 -19.07 1.35 -27.02
N ALA A 252 -19.90 0.29 -26.94
CA ALA A 252 -19.42 -1.07 -26.72
C ALA A 252 -18.60 -1.59 -27.90
N THR A 253 -19.04 -1.32 -29.14
CA THR A 253 -18.29 -1.67 -30.35
C THR A 253 -16.91 -0.98 -30.38
N THR A 254 -16.85 0.32 -30.07
CA THR A 254 -15.58 1.04 -29.98
C THR A 254 -14.69 0.50 -28.88
N LEU A 255 -15.25 0.19 -27.71
CA LEU A 255 -14.48 -0.36 -26.59
C LEU A 255 -13.83 -1.69 -26.98
N LEU A 256 -14.61 -2.65 -27.50
CA LEU A 256 -14.12 -3.97 -27.93
C LEU A 256 -13.09 -3.91 -29.05
N ALA A 257 -13.20 -2.94 -29.96
CA ALA A 257 -12.24 -2.79 -31.05
C ALA A 257 -10.86 -2.32 -30.57
N ASN A 258 -10.75 -1.78 -29.35
CA ASN A 258 -9.53 -1.15 -28.85
C ASN A 258 -8.94 -1.77 -27.57
N VAL A 259 -9.65 -2.70 -26.92
CA VAL A 259 -9.19 -3.37 -25.69
C VAL A 259 -8.84 -4.83 -25.93
N SER A 260 -7.78 -5.29 -25.25
CA SER A 260 -7.40 -6.69 -25.14
C SER A 260 -6.87 -6.96 -23.74
N ILE A 261 -6.95 -8.21 -23.26
CA ILE A 261 -6.43 -8.59 -21.93
C ILE A 261 -4.92 -8.30 -21.88
N GLY A 262 -4.47 -7.69 -20.79
CA GLY A 262 -3.08 -7.24 -20.61
C GLY A 262 -2.75 -5.89 -21.26
N ALA A 263 -3.65 -5.32 -22.09
CA ALA A 263 -3.42 -4.01 -22.69
C ALA A 263 -3.39 -2.89 -21.64
N THR A 264 -2.59 -1.87 -21.92
CA THR A 264 -2.55 -0.64 -21.13
C THR A 264 -3.61 0.34 -21.63
N ILE A 265 -4.35 0.92 -20.69
CA ILE A 265 -5.24 2.05 -20.94
C ILE A 265 -4.87 3.24 -20.06
N GLY A 266 -5.10 4.44 -20.56
CA GLY A 266 -4.97 5.69 -19.83
C GLY A 266 -6.33 6.35 -19.64
N ILE A 267 -6.57 6.97 -18.49
CA ILE A 267 -7.81 7.69 -18.21
C ILE A 267 -7.47 9.14 -17.94
N SER A 268 -8.06 10.04 -18.72
CA SER A 268 -7.93 11.48 -18.57
C SER A 268 -9.18 12.06 -17.96
N GLN A 269 -8.99 12.91 -16.96
CA GLN A 269 -10.05 13.70 -16.35
C GLN A 269 -9.56 15.11 -16.08
N GLU A 270 -10.41 16.09 -16.40
CA GLU A 270 -10.13 17.50 -16.21
C GLU A 270 -11.35 18.18 -15.61
N LEU A 271 -11.15 18.94 -14.53
CA LEU A 271 -12.21 19.71 -13.89
C LEU A 271 -11.90 21.19 -14.01
N ASN A 272 -12.94 21.95 -14.33
CA ASN A 272 -12.95 23.39 -14.25
C ASN A 272 -13.95 23.82 -13.18
N ASP A 273 -13.70 24.95 -12.54
CA ASP A 273 -14.66 25.56 -11.61
C ASP A 273 -14.77 27.05 -11.90
N TYR A 274 -15.85 27.64 -11.40
CA TYR A 274 -16.22 29.02 -11.65
C TYR A 274 -16.56 29.70 -10.34
N GLU A 275 -16.48 31.03 -10.33
CA GLU A 275 -16.92 31.83 -9.20
C GLU A 275 -18.43 31.63 -8.93
N SER A 276 -18.95 32.16 -7.82
CA SER A 276 -20.32 31.89 -7.36
C SER A 276 -21.44 32.26 -8.35
N GLY A 277 -21.16 33.10 -9.34
CA GLY A 277 -22.08 33.41 -10.44
C GLY A 277 -22.05 32.43 -11.62
N CYS A 278 -21.23 31.38 -11.55
CA CYS A 278 -21.00 30.36 -12.58
C CYS A 278 -20.60 30.90 -13.98
N SER A 279 -20.13 32.14 -14.07
CA SER A 279 -19.83 32.84 -15.32
C SER A 279 -18.33 33.10 -15.53
N THR A 280 -17.60 33.38 -14.46
CA THR A 280 -16.15 33.62 -14.48
C THR A 280 -15.41 32.37 -14.07
N ARG A 281 -14.52 31.85 -14.95
CA ARG A 281 -13.69 30.67 -14.65
C ARG A 281 -12.69 30.99 -13.55
N SER A 282 -12.64 30.15 -12.52
CA SER A 282 -11.65 30.22 -11.45
C SER A 282 -10.27 29.77 -11.94
N SER A 283 -9.22 30.20 -11.24
CA SER A 283 -7.84 29.73 -11.49
C SER A 283 -7.45 28.50 -10.65
N ASN A 284 -8.42 27.80 -10.04
CA ASN A 284 -8.10 26.67 -9.17
C ASN A 284 -7.61 25.47 -9.97
N ASP A 285 -6.59 24.79 -9.44
CA ASP A 285 -6.03 23.58 -10.01
C ASP A 285 -6.55 22.36 -9.25
N TRP A 286 -7.40 21.57 -9.92
CA TRP A 286 -8.00 20.36 -9.36
C TRP A 286 -7.08 19.14 -9.39
N THR A 287 -5.93 19.20 -10.05
CA THR A 287 -4.98 18.08 -10.05
C THR A 287 -4.49 17.80 -8.64
N LYS A 288 -4.14 16.54 -8.37
CA LYS A 288 -3.68 16.07 -7.04
C LYS A 288 -4.69 16.28 -5.91
N THR A 289 -5.96 16.57 -6.21
CA THR A 289 -7.01 16.60 -5.18
C THR A 289 -7.20 15.20 -4.62
N TYR A 290 -7.12 15.10 -3.29
CA TYR A 290 -7.12 13.87 -2.53
C TYR A 290 -8.43 13.64 -1.79
N ALA A 291 -8.96 14.69 -1.17
CA ALA A 291 -10.20 14.64 -0.41
C ALA A 291 -11.05 15.86 -0.75
N CYS A 292 -12.31 15.63 -1.10
CA CYS A 292 -13.29 16.68 -1.32
C CYS A 292 -14.70 16.13 -1.07
N VAL A 293 -15.52 16.86 -0.34
CA VAL A 293 -16.94 16.59 -0.16
C VAL A 293 -17.72 17.81 -0.62
N GLY A 294 -18.81 17.58 -1.34
CA GLY A 294 -19.74 18.64 -1.75
C GLY A 294 -20.40 19.35 -0.56
N GLY A 295 -21.06 20.45 -0.87
CA GLY A 295 -21.91 21.21 0.05
C GLY A 295 -22.48 22.40 -0.72
N ASN A 296 -23.04 23.37 -0.01
CA ASN A 296 -23.97 24.31 -0.66
C ASN A 296 -23.45 25.75 -0.80
N PHE A 297 -22.63 26.23 0.13
CA PHE A 297 -22.35 27.68 0.19
C PHE A 297 -21.00 28.03 0.79
N ILE A 298 -20.20 28.83 0.07
CA ILE A 298 -19.02 29.51 0.60
C ILE A 298 -19.52 30.68 1.45
N TYR A 299 -19.62 30.52 2.77
CA TYR A 299 -20.12 31.58 3.66
C TYR A 299 -19.04 32.62 4.01
N LEU A 300 -17.76 32.29 3.80
CA LEU A 300 -16.62 33.14 4.11
C LEU A 300 -15.57 33.00 3.00
N ALA A 301 -15.12 34.14 2.45
CA ALA A 301 -14.04 34.18 1.47
C ALA A 301 -13.15 35.40 1.73
N ASN A 302 -11.83 35.18 1.75
CA ASN A 302 -10.83 36.22 2.06
C ASN A 302 -11.11 36.99 3.36
N GLY A 303 -11.64 36.30 4.38
CA GLY A 303 -12.00 36.90 5.67
C GLY A 303 -13.30 37.71 5.65
N VAL A 304 -14.02 37.75 4.52
CA VAL A 304 -15.26 38.51 4.35
C VAL A 304 -16.46 37.54 4.25
N ALA A 305 -17.45 37.77 5.11
CA ALA A 305 -18.71 37.03 5.08
C ALA A 305 -19.42 37.26 3.74
N ARG A 306 -19.89 36.19 3.09
CA ARG A 306 -20.66 36.31 1.84
C ARG A 306 -22.15 36.48 2.16
N PRO A 307 -22.80 37.51 1.59
CA PRO A 307 -24.22 37.70 1.78
C PRO A 307 -25.03 36.62 1.06
N THR A 308 -26.22 36.35 1.57
CA THR A 308 -27.19 35.45 0.94
C THR A 308 -28.60 35.84 1.39
N ASP A 309 -29.57 35.69 0.51
CA ASP A 309 -31.00 35.84 0.74
C ASP A 309 -31.70 34.48 0.91
N ASN A 310 -30.96 33.37 0.83
CA ASN A 310 -31.51 32.04 0.99
C ASN A 310 -32.02 31.85 2.42
N ALA A 311 -33.34 31.63 2.55
CA ALA A 311 -34.03 31.47 3.83
C ALA A 311 -33.38 30.42 4.74
N GLY A 312 -32.88 29.31 4.20
CA GLY A 312 -32.22 28.25 4.96
C GLY A 312 -30.84 28.62 5.52
N LEU A 313 -30.23 29.69 5.02
CA LEU A 313 -28.91 30.19 5.42
C LEU A 313 -29.00 31.39 6.37
N ILE A 314 -30.08 32.19 6.30
CA ILE A 314 -30.28 33.38 7.15
C ILE A 314 -31.03 33.10 8.45
N VAL A 315 -31.61 31.91 8.62
CA VAL A 315 -32.26 31.48 9.88
C VAL A 315 -31.28 30.66 10.74
N ARG A 316 -31.44 30.72 12.06
CA ARG A 316 -30.62 29.91 12.98
C ARG A 316 -30.97 28.43 12.91
N HIS A 317 -29.95 27.61 12.64
CA HIS A 317 -30.05 26.14 12.65
C HIS A 317 -28.77 25.54 13.21
N PRO A 318 -28.79 24.25 13.62
CA PRO A 318 -27.56 23.49 13.78
C PRO A 318 -26.79 23.50 12.46
N ARG A 319 -25.47 23.66 12.53
CA ARG A 319 -24.59 23.80 11.35
C ARG A 319 -23.41 22.85 11.45
N THR A 320 -22.98 22.35 10.29
CA THR A 320 -21.65 21.78 10.12
C THR A 320 -20.93 22.57 9.03
N ALA A 321 -19.67 22.90 9.29
CA ALA A 321 -18.87 23.67 8.36
C ALA A 321 -17.40 23.25 8.41
N VAL A 322 -16.72 23.52 7.30
CA VAL A 322 -15.27 23.44 7.22
C VAL A 322 -14.74 24.82 6.90
N ALA A 323 -13.71 25.25 7.62
CA ALA A 323 -13.06 26.54 7.43
C ALA A 323 -11.53 26.36 7.41
N TYR A 324 -10.80 27.34 6.89
CA TYR A 324 -9.33 27.32 6.99
C TYR A 324 -8.73 28.72 7.00
N ASN A 325 -7.49 28.78 7.50
CA ASN A 325 -6.54 29.87 7.32
C ASN A 325 -5.19 29.29 6.88
N ASP A 326 -4.14 30.11 6.84
CA ASP A 326 -2.81 29.70 6.36
C ASP A 326 -2.18 28.55 7.16
N THR A 327 -2.57 28.37 8.42
CA THR A 327 -1.94 27.43 9.34
C THR A 327 -2.81 26.22 9.68
N HIS A 328 -4.13 26.37 9.65
CA HIS A 328 -5.07 25.36 10.13
C HIS A 328 -6.27 25.16 9.21
N ILE A 329 -6.80 23.93 9.24
CA ILE A 329 -8.15 23.59 8.79
C ILE A 329 -9.01 23.34 10.02
N PHE A 330 -10.25 23.80 10.01
CA PHE A 330 -11.20 23.70 11.11
C PHE A 330 -12.43 22.91 10.68
N PHE A 331 -12.83 21.94 11.49
CA PHE A 331 -14.18 21.39 11.47
C PHE A 331 -14.98 22.06 12.57
N ILE A 332 -16.14 22.58 12.20
CA ILE A 332 -17.01 23.37 13.09
C ILE A 332 -18.37 22.69 13.09
N VAL A 333 -18.85 22.33 14.28
CA VAL A 333 -20.22 21.89 14.50
C VAL A 333 -20.89 22.81 15.50
N VAL A 334 -22.06 23.31 15.16
CA VAL A 334 -22.88 24.18 16.00
C VAL A 334 -24.17 23.44 16.29
N ASP A 335 -24.47 23.21 17.56
CA ASP A 335 -25.75 22.64 17.96
C ASP A 335 -26.89 23.65 17.75
N GLY A 336 -28.12 23.18 17.66
CA GLY A 336 -29.27 24.05 17.46
C GLY A 336 -30.60 23.38 17.79
N ARG A 337 -31.71 24.12 17.64
CA ARG A 337 -33.08 23.64 17.89
C ARG A 337 -33.33 23.19 19.34
N SER A 338 -32.58 23.74 20.29
CA SER A 338 -32.79 23.51 21.73
C SER A 338 -32.69 24.82 22.50
N THR A 339 -33.06 24.79 23.79
CA THR A 339 -32.88 25.93 24.69
C THR A 339 -31.42 26.14 25.10
N ALA A 340 -30.59 25.09 25.04
CA ALA A 340 -29.16 25.14 25.34
C ALA A 340 -28.32 25.64 24.16
N SER A 341 -28.78 25.39 22.93
CA SER A 341 -28.16 25.88 21.71
C SER A 341 -29.24 26.15 20.67
N VAL A 342 -29.37 27.41 20.22
CA VAL A 342 -30.40 27.83 19.26
C VAL A 342 -29.95 27.67 17.80
N GLY A 343 -28.66 27.51 17.55
CA GLY A 343 -28.04 27.46 16.23
C GLY A 343 -27.51 28.82 15.75
N MET A 344 -26.94 28.82 14.55
CA MET A 344 -26.39 30.02 13.91
C MET A 344 -26.97 30.26 12.52
N THR A 345 -27.10 31.53 12.17
CA THR A 345 -27.19 31.97 10.76
C THR A 345 -25.81 31.85 10.11
N MET A 346 -25.74 31.90 8.77
CA MET A 346 -24.44 31.91 8.08
C MET A 346 -23.60 33.15 8.41
N ALA A 347 -24.25 34.30 8.65
CA ALA A 347 -23.54 35.53 9.05
C ALA A 347 -22.91 35.40 10.44
N GLU A 348 -23.63 34.78 11.39
CA GLU A 348 -23.12 34.50 12.73
C GLU A 348 -21.96 33.49 12.69
N LEU A 349 -22.10 32.44 11.87
CA LEU A 349 -21.03 31.46 11.66
C LEU A 349 -19.80 32.11 11.01
N ALA A 350 -19.97 32.98 10.03
CA ALA A 350 -18.87 33.75 9.43
C ALA A 350 -18.14 34.61 10.46
N ALA A 351 -18.90 35.35 11.28
CA ALA A 351 -18.34 36.17 12.34
C ALA A 351 -17.59 35.32 13.38
N PHE A 352 -18.12 34.17 13.77
CA PHE A 352 -17.44 33.23 14.65
C PHE A 352 -16.14 32.72 14.04
N SER A 353 -16.16 32.27 12.79
CA SER A 353 -14.99 31.75 12.09
C SER A 353 -13.87 32.79 11.98
N VAL A 354 -14.21 34.06 11.72
CA VAL A 354 -13.21 35.15 11.69
C VAL A 354 -12.70 35.46 13.10
N ASN A 355 -13.60 35.77 14.04
CA ASN A 355 -13.22 36.34 15.33
C ASN A 355 -12.59 35.33 16.29
N SER A 356 -13.02 34.06 16.23
CA SER A 356 -12.57 33.01 17.16
C SER A 356 -11.47 32.13 16.58
N LEU A 357 -11.45 31.94 15.24
CA LEU A 357 -10.56 30.99 14.58
C LEU A 357 -9.58 31.66 13.61
N ALA A 358 -9.71 32.97 13.37
CA ALA A 358 -8.97 33.70 12.35
C ALA A 358 -9.06 33.01 10.97
N ALA A 359 -10.21 32.40 10.67
CA ALA A 359 -10.44 31.74 9.39
C ALA A 359 -10.57 32.79 8.28
N THR A 360 -10.02 32.47 7.12
CA THR A 360 -10.13 33.31 5.91
C THR A 360 -11.13 32.76 4.91
N TRP A 361 -11.42 31.46 4.97
CA TRP A 361 -12.33 30.78 4.08
C TRP A 361 -13.23 29.82 4.86
N GLY A 362 -14.46 29.64 4.41
CA GLY A 362 -15.46 28.83 5.09
C GLY A 362 -16.54 28.31 4.14
N TYR A 363 -16.82 27.01 4.23
CA TYR A 363 -17.81 26.30 3.43
C TYR A 363 -18.85 25.63 4.32
N ASN A 364 -20.13 25.78 3.96
CA ASN A 364 -21.26 25.19 4.67
C ASN A 364 -21.59 23.80 4.13
N LEU A 365 -21.59 22.81 5.02
CA LEU A 365 -22.01 21.44 4.78
C LEU A 365 -23.49 21.24 5.19
N ASP A 366 -24.00 20.01 5.11
CA ASP A 366 -25.34 19.72 5.61
C ASP A 366 -25.43 19.99 7.12
N GLY A 367 -26.57 20.51 7.56
CA GLY A 367 -26.80 20.95 8.92
C GLY A 367 -28.01 20.29 9.57
N GLY A 368 -28.66 20.98 10.49
CA GLY A 368 -29.83 20.44 11.18
C GLY A 368 -29.50 19.15 11.93
N GLY A 369 -30.38 18.14 11.84
CA GLY A 369 -30.19 16.85 12.51
C GLY A 369 -29.01 16.03 12.01
N SER A 370 -28.44 16.38 10.84
CA SER A 370 -27.23 15.75 10.32
C SER A 370 -25.97 16.18 11.08
N SER A 371 -26.00 17.37 11.73
CA SER A 371 -24.82 18.00 12.33
C SER A 371 -24.24 17.13 13.45
N THR A 372 -23.06 16.54 13.18
CA THR A 372 -22.41 15.63 14.12
C THR A 372 -20.91 15.83 14.07
N MET A 373 -20.27 15.91 15.24
CA MET A 373 -18.82 15.80 15.40
C MET A 373 -18.48 14.57 16.23
N VAL A 374 -17.60 13.74 15.69
CA VAL A 374 -17.00 12.59 16.37
C VAL A 374 -15.54 12.90 16.60
N VAL A 375 -15.06 12.72 17.83
CA VAL A 375 -13.64 12.82 18.20
C VAL A 375 -13.25 11.53 18.91
N ASN A 376 -12.23 10.84 18.38
CA ASN A 376 -11.73 9.56 18.90
C ASN A 376 -12.85 8.54 19.17
N GLY A 377 -13.75 8.39 18.19
CA GLY A 377 -14.88 7.46 18.24
C GLY A 377 -16.09 7.93 19.08
N GLN A 378 -16.02 9.10 19.72
CA GLN A 378 -17.09 9.62 20.57
C GLN A 378 -17.78 10.83 19.93
N VAL A 379 -19.11 10.79 19.85
CA VAL A 379 -19.91 11.96 19.45
C VAL A 379 -19.79 13.04 20.54
N LYS A 380 -19.44 14.26 20.15
CA LYS A 380 -19.14 15.36 21.06
C LYS A 380 -20.27 16.36 21.22
N ASN A 381 -20.98 16.64 20.14
CA ASN A 381 -22.11 17.56 20.15
C ASN A 381 -23.41 16.84 20.53
N VAL A 382 -24.51 17.58 20.66
CA VAL A 382 -25.85 17.04 20.95
C VAL A 382 -26.69 17.08 19.66
N PRO A 383 -26.85 15.93 18.96
CA PRO A 383 -27.63 15.89 17.72
C PRO A 383 -29.06 16.40 17.93
N SER A 384 -29.54 17.27 17.05
CA SER A 384 -30.82 17.95 17.24
C SER A 384 -32.05 17.05 17.12
N ASP A 385 -31.89 15.84 16.59
CA ASP A 385 -32.97 14.85 16.46
C ASP A 385 -33.11 13.99 17.74
N GLY A 386 -32.31 14.24 18.77
CA GLY A 386 -32.22 13.43 19.99
C GLY A 386 -31.30 12.22 19.86
N SER A 387 -30.90 11.87 18.63
CA SER A 387 -29.89 10.85 18.33
C SER A 387 -29.11 11.22 17.07
N GLU A 388 -27.94 10.59 16.90
CA GLU A 388 -27.09 10.79 15.73
C GLU A 388 -27.81 10.30 14.46
N ARG A 389 -28.01 11.20 13.50
CA ARG A 389 -28.66 10.88 12.22
C ARG A 389 -27.70 10.11 11.31
N ALA A 390 -28.23 9.12 10.60
CA ALA A 390 -27.52 8.49 9.50
C ALA A 390 -27.48 9.40 8.26
N VAL A 391 -26.29 9.70 7.76
CA VAL A 391 -26.02 10.62 6.65
C VAL A 391 -25.32 9.90 5.50
N ALA A 392 -25.24 10.53 4.33
CA ALA A 392 -24.71 9.91 3.10
C ALA A 392 -23.17 9.84 3.03
N ASN A 393 -22.49 10.85 3.56
CA ASN A 393 -21.03 10.93 3.53
C ASN A 393 -20.52 11.84 4.65
N GLY A 394 -19.19 12.01 4.72
CA GLY A 394 -18.53 12.80 5.75
C GLY A 394 -17.12 13.23 5.35
N ILE A 395 -16.50 14.04 6.20
CA ILE A 395 -15.10 14.45 6.07
C ILE A 395 -14.39 14.22 7.41
N MET A 396 -13.13 13.79 7.33
CA MET A 396 -12.36 13.27 8.45
C MET A 396 -10.98 13.93 8.53
N MET A 397 -10.51 14.09 9.75
CA MET A 397 -9.13 14.39 10.10
C MET A 397 -8.47 13.08 10.54
N VAL A 398 -7.42 12.67 9.85
CA VAL A 398 -6.76 11.38 10.08
C VAL A 398 -5.27 11.54 10.30
N ASN A 399 -4.73 10.84 11.30
CA ASN A 399 -3.30 10.57 11.35
C ASN A 399 -2.98 9.50 10.31
N VAL A 400 -1.90 9.70 9.56
CA VAL A 400 -1.46 8.78 8.51
C VAL A 400 -0.41 7.85 9.10
N LEU A 401 -0.83 6.63 9.39
CA LEU A 401 0.07 5.60 9.87
C LEU A 401 0.83 4.96 8.70
N PRO A 402 2.11 4.60 8.88
CA PRO A 402 2.89 3.97 7.83
C PRO A 402 2.28 2.62 7.40
N LYS A 403 2.58 2.25 6.15
CA LYS A 403 2.31 0.92 5.62
C LYS A 403 3.08 -0.11 6.44
N VAL A 404 2.41 -1.19 6.81
CA VAL A 404 2.99 -2.35 7.51
C VAL A 404 2.60 -3.58 6.72
N GLN A 405 3.56 -4.47 6.46
CA GLN A 405 3.34 -5.71 5.72
C GLN A 405 3.95 -6.88 6.49
N SER A 406 3.24 -8.00 6.45
CA SER A 406 3.70 -9.31 6.87
C SER A 406 4.57 -9.94 5.79
N THR A 407 5.50 -10.80 6.22
CA THR A 407 6.35 -11.61 5.35
C THR A 407 6.02 -13.11 5.48
N SER A 408 4.86 -13.45 6.03
CA SER A 408 4.44 -14.84 6.27
C SER A 408 4.32 -15.67 4.99
N PHE A 409 4.03 -15.02 3.85
CA PHE A 409 3.96 -15.66 2.54
C PHE A 409 4.71 -14.84 1.48
N THR A 410 4.94 -15.44 0.31
CA THR A 410 5.40 -14.78 -0.91
C THR A 410 4.47 -15.15 -2.06
N ALA A 411 4.59 -14.44 -3.19
CA ALA A 411 3.90 -14.83 -4.41
C ALA A 411 4.20 -16.30 -4.77
N ASP A 412 3.23 -16.96 -5.38
CA ASP A 412 3.27 -18.36 -5.83
C ASP A 412 3.30 -19.39 -4.69
N ASN A 413 3.28 -18.98 -3.42
CA ASN A 413 3.06 -19.91 -2.32
C ASN A 413 1.66 -20.52 -2.42
N VAL A 414 1.60 -21.85 -2.29
CA VAL A 414 0.34 -22.59 -2.19
C VAL A 414 -0.11 -22.58 -0.73
N VAL A 415 -1.35 -22.14 -0.50
CA VAL A 415 -1.96 -22.00 0.81
C VAL A 415 -3.29 -22.76 0.85
N ARG A 416 -3.67 -23.19 2.06
CA ARG A 416 -5.01 -23.69 2.34
C ARG A 416 -5.71 -22.84 3.38
N THR A 417 -7.03 -22.77 3.27
CA THR A 417 -7.87 -22.21 4.32
C THR A 417 -7.87 -23.14 5.55
N ILE A 418 -7.69 -22.59 6.75
CA ILE A 418 -7.72 -23.40 8.00
C ILE A 418 -9.12 -23.44 8.64
N ALA A 419 -10.03 -22.58 8.16
CA ALA A 419 -11.43 -22.51 8.52
C ALA A 419 -12.22 -21.92 7.34
N SER A 420 -13.54 -22.05 7.37
CA SER A 420 -14.42 -21.35 6.43
C SER A 420 -14.18 -19.84 6.52
N THR A 421 -13.89 -19.21 5.39
CA THR A 421 -13.47 -17.79 5.34
C THR A 421 -14.02 -17.07 4.13
N SER A 422 -14.20 -15.75 4.26
CA SER A 422 -14.65 -14.88 3.18
C SER A 422 -13.51 -14.44 2.26
N VAL A 423 -13.81 -14.29 0.98
CA VAL A 423 -12.97 -13.59 0.01
C VAL A 423 -13.52 -12.19 -0.22
N ARG A 424 -12.68 -11.17 -0.07
CA ARG A 424 -13.08 -9.75 -0.14
C ARG A 424 -12.53 -9.04 -1.36
N LEU A 425 -13.24 -7.97 -1.76
CA LEU A 425 -12.87 -7.10 -2.88
C LEU A 425 -11.64 -6.21 -2.60
N GLY A 426 -11.20 -6.12 -1.34
CA GLY A 426 -10.04 -5.35 -0.93
C GLY A 426 -9.49 -5.79 0.43
N PRO A 427 -8.30 -5.32 0.81
CA PRO A 427 -7.68 -5.64 2.09
C PRO A 427 -8.39 -4.90 3.23
N GLY A 428 -9.16 -5.63 4.04
CA GLY A 428 -9.86 -5.09 5.21
C GLY A 428 -11.34 -5.38 5.23
N THR A 429 -11.93 -5.36 6.42
CA THR A 429 -13.37 -5.61 6.65
C THR A 429 -14.28 -4.48 6.17
N ASN A 430 -13.72 -3.35 5.74
CA ASN A 430 -14.45 -2.27 5.11
C ASN A 430 -14.83 -2.56 3.64
N TYR A 431 -14.25 -3.59 3.02
CA TYR A 431 -14.63 -4.06 1.68
C TYR A 431 -15.56 -5.27 1.77
N GLU A 432 -16.52 -5.34 0.83
CA GLU A 432 -17.53 -6.41 0.78
C GLU A 432 -16.91 -7.79 0.53
N SER A 433 -17.53 -8.82 1.12
CA SER A 433 -17.27 -10.22 0.80
C SER A 433 -18.10 -10.64 -0.40
N PHE A 434 -17.49 -11.24 -1.42
CA PHE A 434 -18.21 -11.70 -2.62
C PHE A 434 -18.22 -13.23 -2.79
N ALA A 435 -17.37 -13.94 -2.05
CA ALA A 435 -17.33 -15.39 -2.02
C ALA A 435 -16.97 -15.91 -0.62
N SER A 436 -17.25 -17.19 -0.37
CA SER A 436 -16.84 -17.90 0.83
C SER A 436 -16.12 -19.17 0.42
N LEU A 437 -14.97 -19.43 1.03
CA LEU A 437 -14.18 -20.62 0.83
C LEU A 437 -14.46 -21.59 2.00
N PRO A 438 -14.68 -22.89 1.75
CA PRO A 438 -14.75 -23.88 2.81
C PRO A 438 -13.39 -24.04 3.50
N THR A 439 -13.35 -24.78 4.62
CA THR A 439 -12.08 -25.20 5.25
C THR A 439 -11.32 -26.16 4.34
N ASN A 440 -9.99 -26.10 4.34
CA ASN A 440 -9.07 -26.88 3.52
C ASN A 440 -9.15 -26.62 2.01
N ASP A 441 -9.76 -25.51 1.60
CA ASP A 441 -9.71 -25.07 0.21
C ASP A 441 -8.29 -24.61 -0.12
N GLU A 442 -7.75 -25.01 -1.27
CA GLU A 442 -6.36 -24.71 -1.67
C GLU A 442 -6.33 -23.60 -2.73
N GLY A 443 -5.35 -22.72 -2.62
CA GLY A 443 -5.18 -21.58 -3.51
C GLY A 443 -3.73 -21.11 -3.54
N THR A 444 -3.47 -20.11 -4.36
CA THR A 444 -2.12 -19.55 -4.56
C THR A 444 -2.08 -18.08 -4.16
N ILE A 445 -1.02 -17.66 -3.48
CA ILE A 445 -0.76 -16.25 -3.18
C ILE A 445 -0.37 -15.52 -4.47
N LEU A 446 -1.07 -14.43 -4.78
CA LEU A 446 -0.79 -13.60 -5.95
C LEU A 446 0.19 -12.48 -5.63
N ALA A 447 1.08 -12.19 -6.57
CA ALA A 447 1.95 -11.03 -6.51
C ALA A 447 1.11 -9.73 -6.45
N HIS A 448 1.35 -8.92 -5.43
CA HIS A 448 0.69 -7.63 -5.26
C HIS A 448 1.53 -6.68 -4.40
N SER A 449 1.51 -5.37 -4.70
CA SER A 449 2.25 -4.36 -3.93
C SER A 449 1.78 -4.21 -2.47
N LEU A 450 0.57 -4.70 -2.19
CA LEU A 450 -0.07 -4.75 -0.88
C LEU A 450 -0.20 -6.19 -0.33
N ALA A 451 0.54 -7.16 -0.88
CA ALA A 451 0.55 -8.51 -0.31
C ALA A 451 1.00 -8.47 1.17
N GLY A 452 0.26 -9.14 2.05
CA GLY A 452 0.52 -9.15 3.49
C GLY A 452 0.24 -7.82 4.19
N VAL A 453 -0.52 -6.89 3.60
CA VAL A 453 -0.73 -5.56 4.21
C VAL A 453 -1.59 -5.60 5.47
N LEU A 454 -1.23 -4.81 6.48
CA LEU A 454 -2.04 -4.60 7.68
C LEU A 454 -3.20 -3.65 7.35
N ALA A 455 -4.43 -4.12 7.48
CA ALA A 455 -5.63 -3.30 7.36
C ALA A 455 -6.67 -3.75 8.37
N LYS A 456 -7.35 -2.79 9.00
CA LYS A 456 -8.41 -3.07 10.00
C LYS A 456 -7.95 -4.01 11.11
N GLY A 457 -6.67 -3.89 11.52
CA GLY A 457 -6.06 -4.69 12.58
C GLY A 457 -5.65 -6.11 12.19
N GLN A 458 -5.72 -6.48 10.90
CA GLN A 458 -5.39 -7.83 10.41
C GLN A 458 -4.49 -7.75 9.16
N TYR A 459 -3.66 -8.77 8.93
CA TYR A 459 -2.88 -8.88 7.69
C TYR A 459 -3.72 -9.55 6.60
N TRP A 460 -3.61 -9.04 5.37
CA TRP A 460 -4.40 -9.48 4.22
C TRP A 460 -3.52 -9.87 3.05
N TRP A 461 -3.87 -10.99 2.41
CA TRP A 461 -3.18 -11.51 1.24
C TRP A 461 -4.14 -11.59 0.07
N ARG A 462 -3.64 -11.28 -1.12
CA ARG A 462 -4.38 -11.49 -2.36
C ARG A 462 -4.11 -12.91 -2.82
N CYS A 463 -5.17 -13.68 -3.05
CA CYS A 463 -5.08 -15.09 -3.38
C CYS A 463 -5.97 -15.42 -4.59
N ASP A 464 -5.64 -16.51 -5.26
CA ASP A 464 -6.48 -17.17 -6.26
C ASP A 464 -6.86 -18.57 -5.74
N PHE A 465 -8.16 -18.81 -5.56
CA PHE A 465 -8.75 -20.09 -5.22
C PHE A 465 -9.63 -20.55 -6.39
N ASP A 466 -9.03 -21.27 -7.33
CA ASP A 466 -9.66 -21.78 -8.55
C ASP A 466 -10.49 -20.71 -9.32
N GLY A 467 -9.85 -19.58 -9.63
CA GLY A 467 -10.46 -18.43 -10.31
C GLY A 467 -11.19 -17.47 -9.37
N THR A 468 -11.39 -17.83 -8.10
CA THR A 468 -11.91 -16.90 -7.08
C THR A 468 -10.78 -16.02 -6.56
N VAL A 469 -10.53 -14.91 -7.28
CA VAL A 469 -9.44 -13.98 -6.96
C VAL A 469 -9.90 -12.86 -6.02
N GLY A 470 -9.27 -12.76 -4.85
CA GLY A 470 -9.54 -11.65 -3.93
C GLY A 470 -8.68 -11.67 -2.67
N TRP A 471 -9.14 -11.00 -1.62
CA TRP A 471 -8.39 -10.80 -0.38
C TRP A 471 -8.86 -11.71 0.74
N VAL A 472 -7.93 -12.42 1.35
CA VAL A 472 -8.15 -13.33 2.48
C VAL A 472 -7.25 -12.91 3.64
N GLN A 473 -7.77 -13.03 4.87
CA GLN A 473 -7.04 -12.70 6.09
C GLN A 473 -5.94 -13.73 6.34
N GLU A 474 -4.73 -13.28 6.68
CA GLU A 474 -3.55 -14.14 6.93
C GLU A 474 -3.84 -15.24 7.96
N SER A 475 -4.52 -14.90 9.05
CA SER A 475 -4.84 -15.87 10.11
C SER A 475 -5.81 -16.97 9.68
N GLN A 476 -6.37 -16.90 8.48
CA GLN A 476 -7.24 -17.93 7.90
C GLN A 476 -6.48 -18.80 6.89
N LEU A 477 -5.21 -18.51 6.64
CA LEU A 477 -4.35 -19.22 5.71
C LEU A 477 -3.28 -19.99 6.47
N ALA A 478 -3.00 -21.19 6.00
CA ALA A 478 -1.77 -21.90 6.32
C ALA A 478 -1.09 -22.27 5.00
N PHE A 479 0.23 -22.41 5.04
CA PHE A 479 0.89 -23.15 3.97
C PHE A 479 0.21 -24.51 3.80
N VAL A 480 0.05 -24.94 2.55
CA VAL A 480 -0.15 -26.36 2.28
C VAL A 480 1.18 -27.02 2.64
N SER A 481 1.26 -27.48 3.89
CA SER A 481 2.44 -28.11 4.46
C SER A 481 2.75 -29.37 3.67
N GLY A 482 3.71 -29.25 2.77
CA GLY A 482 4.14 -30.31 1.87
C GLY A 482 5.47 -29.97 1.23
N ASP A 483 5.77 -28.72 0.88
CA ASP A 483 6.83 -28.44 -0.10
C ASP A 483 7.79 -27.33 0.34
N LEU A 484 8.46 -27.46 1.50
CA LEU A 484 9.56 -26.56 1.88
C LEU A 484 10.67 -26.68 0.83
N PRO A 485 10.99 -25.63 0.04
CA PRO A 485 12.05 -25.71 -0.97
C PRO A 485 13.40 -26.07 -0.34
N PRO A 486 14.34 -26.62 -1.11
CA PRO A 486 15.65 -26.98 -0.60
C PRO A 486 16.42 -25.73 -0.16
N VAL A 487 17.02 -25.77 1.02
CA VAL A 487 17.95 -24.76 1.53
C VAL A 487 19.25 -25.47 1.87
N PHE A 488 20.35 -25.07 1.23
CA PHE A 488 21.67 -25.62 1.54
C PHE A 488 22.14 -25.18 2.93
N THR A 489 22.40 -26.14 3.80
CA THR A 489 23.06 -25.94 5.10
C THR A 489 24.56 -26.15 5.02
N GLN A 490 25.03 -26.81 3.96
CA GLN A 490 26.44 -26.97 3.63
C GLN A 490 26.68 -26.74 2.14
N HIS A 491 27.60 -25.85 1.82
CA HIS A 491 28.07 -25.58 0.45
C HIS A 491 29.39 -26.30 0.17
N PRO A 492 29.70 -26.62 -1.11
CA PRO A 492 30.99 -27.18 -1.47
C PRO A 492 32.12 -26.16 -1.25
N ALA A 493 33.31 -26.66 -0.92
CA ALA A 493 34.53 -25.85 -0.80
C ALA A 493 35.46 -26.11 -1.98
N SER A 494 36.14 -25.07 -2.48
CA SER A 494 37.13 -25.20 -3.54
C SER A 494 38.29 -26.12 -3.15
N ARG A 495 38.88 -26.80 -4.14
CA ARG A 495 39.98 -27.77 -3.98
C ARG A 495 41.02 -27.58 -5.07
N THR A 496 42.28 -27.76 -4.69
CA THR A 496 43.40 -27.95 -5.62
C THR A 496 43.92 -29.37 -5.41
N VAL A 497 44.10 -30.13 -6.48
CA VAL A 497 44.67 -31.48 -6.41
C VAL A 497 45.72 -31.67 -7.49
N LEU A 498 46.73 -32.48 -7.20
CA LEU A 498 47.68 -32.92 -8.22
C LEU A 498 47.00 -33.76 -9.32
N PRO A 499 47.61 -33.84 -10.51
CA PRO A 499 47.15 -34.73 -11.57
C PRO A 499 47.06 -36.18 -11.08
N GLY A 500 46.04 -36.91 -11.55
CA GLY A 500 45.77 -38.28 -11.09
C GLY A 500 45.22 -38.38 -9.66
N GLY A 501 45.22 -37.28 -8.89
CA GLY A 501 44.62 -37.20 -7.56
C GLY A 501 43.09 -37.24 -7.58
N ASN A 502 42.49 -37.35 -6.40
CA ASN A 502 41.04 -37.39 -6.24
C ASN A 502 40.55 -36.16 -5.45
N ALA A 503 39.48 -35.53 -5.91
CA ALA A 503 38.82 -34.43 -5.22
C ALA A 503 37.42 -34.85 -4.73
N THR A 504 37.00 -34.34 -3.58
CA THR A 504 35.64 -34.55 -3.04
C THR A 504 34.96 -33.22 -2.73
N PHE A 505 33.70 -33.09 -3.16
CA PHE A 505 32.83 -31.96 -2.87
C PHE A 505 31.60 -32.43 -2.10
N ILE A 506 31.25 -31.73 -1.03
CA ILE A 506 30.09 -32.06 -0.18
C ILE A 506 29.11 -30.89 -0.21
N ALA A 507 27.84 -31.18 -0.44
CA ALA A 507 26.76 -30.22 -0.35
C ALA A 507 25.54 -30.90 0.31
N GLN A 508 24.96 -30.24 1.31
CA GLN A 508 23.80 -30.76 2.05
C GLN A 508 22.69 -29.72 2.09
N ALA A 509 21.47 -30.15 1.78
CA ALA A 509 20.28 -29.32 1.86
C ALA A 509 19.25 -29.91 2.83
N THR A 510 18.46 -29.01 3.41
CA THR A 510 17.25 -29.31 4.17
C THR A 510 16.03 -28.82 3.39
N GLY A 511 14.86 -29.42 3.61
CA GLY A 511 13.62 -29.09 2.89
C GLY A 511 12.68 -30.28 2.98
N THR A 512 11.54 -30.26 2.28
CA THR A 512 10.70 -31.45 2.21
C THR A 512 11.42 -32.58 1.48
N ALA A 513 11.41 -33.78 2.06
CA ALA A 513 11.80 -35.01 1.39
C ALA A 513 10.76 -35.47 0.34
N PRO A 514 11.17 -36.20 -0.72
CA PRO A 514 12.54 -36.54 -1.06
C PRO A 514 13.30 -35.34 -1.67
N LEU A 515 14.55 -35.17 -1.25
CA LEU A 515 15.51 -34.28 -1.91
C LEU A 515 16.28 -35.10 -2.95
N SER A 516 16.29 -34.63 -4.20
CA SER A 516 17.22 -35.10 -5.22
C SER A 516 18.37 -34.10 -5.36
N TYR A 517 19.55 -34.62 -5.68
CA TYR A 517 20.75 -33.82 -5.89
C TYR A 517 21.23 -34.03 -7.31
N ARG A 518 21.80 -32.98 -7.91
CA ARG A 518 22.51 -33.04 -9.19
C ARG A 518 23.72 -32.14 -9.14
N TRP A 519 24.90 -32.72 -9.31
CA TRP A 519 26.13 -31.94 -9.48
C TRP A 519 26.24 -31.40 -10.90
N GLN A 520 26.76 -30.19 -11.00
CA GLN A 520 27.04 -29.51 -12.25
C GLN A 520 28.50 -29.09 -12.31
N LYS A 521 29.14 -29.25 -13.47
CA LYS A 521 30.43 -28.63 -13.81
C LYS A 521 30.18 -27.54 -14.83
N ASP A 522 30.62 -26.32 -14.53
CA ASP A 522 30.45 -25.15 -15.40
C ASP A 522 28.99 -24.99 -15.86
N THR A 523 28.06 -25.23 -14.93
CA THR A 523 26.59 -25.22 -15.09
C THR A 523 25.97 -26.34 -15.92
N VAL A 524 26.77 -27.32 -16.36
CA VAL A 524 26.32 -28.51 -17.09
C VAL A 524 26.17 -29.70 -16.14
N ASP A 525 25.03 -30.40 -16.21
CA ASP A 525 24.75 -31.57 -15.37
C ASP A 525 25.76 -32.70 -15.56
N LEU A 526 26.28 -33.21 -14.45
CA LEU A 526 27.16 -34.36 -14.41
C LEU A 526 26.36 -35.65 -14.25
N ASN A 527 26.94 -36.73 -14.79
CA ASN A 527 26.49 -38.10 -14.60
C ASN A 527 27.68 -38.94 -14.12
N ASP A 528 27.39 -40.03 -13.41
CA ASP A 528 28.42 -40.97 -13.00
C ASP A 528 29.02 -41.67 -14.23
N GLY A 529 30.35 -41.84 -14.21
CA GLY A 529 31.13 -42.37 -15.32
C GLY A 529 32.39 -41.54 -15.59
N GLY A 530 33.40 -42.18 -16.18
CA GLY A 530 34.73 -41.57 -16.33
C GLY A 530 35.32 -41.20 -14.96
N SER A 531 35.69 -39.92 -14.79
CA SER A 531 36.27 -39.39 -13.56
C SER A 531 35.23 -39.09 -12.46
N TYR A 532 33.92 -39.14 -12.73
CA TYR A 532 32.89 -38.70 -11.80
C TYR A 532 32.15 -39.87 -11.13
N SER A 533 31.99 -39.78 -9.81
CA SER A 533 31.09 -40.66 -9.05
C SER A 533 30.34 -39.90 -7.95
N GLY A 534 29.07 -40.26 -7.71
CA GLY A 534 28.22 -39.59 -6.73
C GLY A 534 27.53 -38.32 -7.26
N ALA A 535 27.41 -38.15 -8.59
CA ALA A 535 26.85 -36.96 -9.24
C ALA A 535 25.38 -36.66 -8.88
N GLN A 536 24.67 -37.62 -8.27
CA GLN A 536 23.29 -37.46 -7.79
C GLN A 536 23.15 -37.56 -6.26
N THR A 537 24.25 -37.42 -5.53
CA THR A 537 24.28 -37.55 -4.06
C THR A 537 24.77 -36.26 -3.40
N THR A 538 24.78 -36.22 -2.08
CA THR A 538 25.35 -35.10 -1.29
C THR A 538 26.87 -35.00 -1.41
N MET A 539 27.54 -35.99 -2.02
CA MET A 539 28.99 -36.03 -2.17
C MET A 539 29.40 -36.40 -3.61
N LEU A 540 30.08 -35.50 -4.29
CA LEU A 540 30.72 -35.78 -5.58
C LEU A 540 32.18 -36.14 -5.35
N THR A 541 32.63 -37.24 -5.95
CA THR A 541 34.05 -37.58 -6.07
C THR A 541 34.48 -37.44 -7.52
N VAL A 542 35.58 -36.71 -7.73
CA VAL A 542 36.28 -36.60 -9.01
C VAL A 542 37.59 -37.36 -8.87
N ALA A 543 37.72 -38.50 -9.53
CA ALA A 543 38.89 -39.36 -9.45
C ALA A 543 39.81 -39.18 -10.66
N GLY A 544 41.11 -39.38 -10.46
CA GLY A 544 42.08 -39.29 -11.56
C GLY A 544 42.03 -37.93 -12.25
N VAL A 545 42.02 -36.84 -11.48
CA VAL A 545 41.83 -35.48 -11.98
C VAL A 545 42.91 -35.15 -13.02
N THR A 546 42.49 -34.68 -14.19
CA THR A 546 43.36 -34.12 -15.23
C THR A 546 42.94 -32.67 -15.50
N PRO A 547 43.66 -31.91 -16.36
CA PRO A 547 43.23 -30.56 -16.75
C PRO A 547 41.79 -30.47 -17.29
N SER A 548 41.22 -31.56 -17.85
CA SER A 548 39.82 -31.54 -18.33
C SER A 548 38.78 -31.52 -17.23
N GLU A 549 39.14 -31.93 -16.01
CA GLU A 549 38.26 -31.91 -14.83
C GLU A 549 38.36 -30.59 -14.07
N ALA A 550 39.31 -29.70 -14.37
CA ALA A 550 39.33 -28.35 -13.79
C ALA A 550 38.05 -27.57 -14.16
N GLY A 551 37.48 -26.84 -13.21
CA GLY A 551 36.28 -26.04 -13.45
C GLY A 551 35.50 -25.68 -12.19
N SER A 552 34.32 -25.08 -12.38
CA SER A 552 33.41 -24.67 -11.31
C SER A 552 32.36 -25.74 -11.04
N TYR A 553 32.34 -26.29 -9.84
CA TYR A 553 31.40 -27.30 -9.39
C TYR A 553 30.34 -26.69 -8.46
N ARG A 554 29.07 -27.04 -8.70
CA ARG A 554 27.95 -26.72 -7.78
C ARG A 554 26.96 -27.87 -7.72
N CYS A 555 26.20 -27.95 -6.64
CA CYS A 555 25.12 -28.91 -6.50
C CYS A 555 23.77 -28.21 -6.63
N VAL A 556 22.83 -28.80 -7.34
CA VAL A 556 21.42 -28.38 -7.36
C VAL A 556 20.64 -29.38 -6.52
N ALA A 557 19.99 -28.88 -5.48
CA ALA A 557 19.04 -29.66 -4.70
C ALA A 557 17.63 -29.35 -5.21
N THR A 558 16.83 -30.39 -5.40
CA THR A 558 15.45 -30.30 -5.89
C THR A 558 14.54 -31.09 -4.97
N ASN A 559 13.38 -30.52 -4.67
CA ASN A 559 12.23 -31.25 -4.18
C ASN A 559 10.96 -30.67 -4.80
N ILE A 560 9.82 -31.09 -4.28
CA ILE A 560 8.50 -30.63 -4.73
C ILE A 560 8.27 -29.12 -4.47
N GLY A 561 9.02 -28.49 -3.56
CA GLY A 561 9.00 -27.05 -3.30
C GLY A 561 9.86 -26.20 -4.23
N GLY A 562 10.69 -26.83 -5.06
CA GLY A 562 11.49 -26.15 -6.07
C GLY A 562 12.92 -26.67 -6.18
N SER A 563 13.76 -25.94 -6.92
CA SER A 563 15.18 -26.24 -7.12
C SER A 563 16.03 -25.04 -6.76
N VAL A 564 17.08 -25.26 -5.97
CA VAL A 564 18.01 -24.21 -5.54
C VAL A 564 19.44 -24.68 -5.82
N PRO A 565 20.31 -23.86 -6.42
CA PRO A 565 21.73 -24.16 -6.54
C PRO A 565 22.51 -23.81 -5.27
N SER A 566 23.54 -24.57 -4.94
CA SER A 566 24.56 -24.20 -3.96
C SER A 566 25.45 -23.07 -4.49
N ASN A 567 26.25 -22.45 -3.61
CA ASN A 567 27.44 -21.73 -4.02
C ASN A 567 28.37 -22.64 -4.86
N ALA A 568 29.16 -22.03 -5.73
CA ALA A 568 30.15 -22.74 -6.53
C ALA A 568 31.46 -22.96 -5.77
N ALA A 569 32.13 -24.08 -6.07
CA ALA A 569 33.47 -24.41 -5.64
C ALA A 569 34.35 -24.67 -6.86
N THR A 570 35.58 -24.18 -6.85
CA THR A 570 36.53 -24.38 -7.96
C THR A 570 37.34 -25.66 -7.72
N LEU A 571 37.44 -26.52 -8.73
CA LEU A 571 38.48 -27.56 -8.82
C LEU A 571 39.62 -27.02 -9.68
N ALA A 572 40.81 -26.91 -9.10
CA ALA A 572 42.04 -26.60 -9.80
C ALA A 572 42.96 -27.83 -9.84
N VAL A 573 43.75 -27.95 -10.91
CA VAL A 573 44.87 -28.90 -10.97
C VAL A 573 46.12 -28.16 -10.53
N GLY A 574 46.68 -28.59 -9.40
CA GLY A 574 47.94 -28.08 -8.89
C GLY A 574 49.11 -28.68 -9.63
N TRP A 575 50.11 -27.87 -9.92
CA TRP A 575 51.38 -28.29 -10.51
C TRP A 575 52.50 -27.82 -9.59
N PRO A 576 53.49 -28.67 -9.29
CA PRO A 576 54.70 -28.24 -8.59
C PRO A 576 55.66 -27.46 -9.52
N ASP A 577 55.10 -26.46 -10.18
CA ASP A 577 55.75 -25.43 -10.99
C ASP A 577 55.31 -24.09 -10.37
N PHE A 578 56.15 -23.56 -9.47
CA PHE A 578 55.84 -22.39 -8.68
C PHE A 578 56.28 -21.10 -9.36
N ASP A 579 57.37 -21.13 -10.13
CA ASP A 579 57.90 -19.99 -10.86
C ASP A 579 57.40 -19.84 -12.31
N ASN A 580 56.63 -20.81 -12.80
CA ASN A 580 55.93 -20.87 -14.09
C ASN A 580 56.86 -20.96 -15.31
N ASP A 581 57.99 -21.65 -15.18
CA ASP A 581 58.89 -21.94 -16.30
C ASP A 581 58.59 -23.27 -17.01
N ASN A 582 57.54 -23.97 -16.57
CA ASN A 582 56.98 -25.18 -17.14
C ASN A 582 57.85 -26.44 -16.96
N ASP A 583 58.76 -26.45 -15.99
CA ASP A 583 59.32 -27.68 -15.43
C ASP A 583 59.04 -27.81 -13.92
N ALA A 584 59.60 -28.85 -13.28
CA ALA A 584 59.50 -29.03 -11.83
C ALA A 584 60.87 -29.47 -11.32
N ASP A 585 61.64 -28.52 -10.80
CA ASP A 585 63.07 -28.69 -10.58
C ASP A 585 63.56 -28.21 -9.19
N LEU A 586 64.84 -27.84 -9.08
CA LEU A 586 65.43 -27.35 -7.83
C LEU A 586 64.92 -25.97 -7.41
N ALA A 587 64.52 -25.10 -8.36
CA ALA A 587 63.96 -23.79 -8.09
C ALA A 587 62.59 -23.92 -7.42
N ASP A 588 61.73 -24.79 -7.93
CA ASP A 588 60.43 -25.07 -7.31
C ASP A 588 60.58 -25.75 -5.94
N PHE A 589 61.53 -26.69 -5.83
CA PHE A 589 61.80 -27.33 -4.55
C PHE A 589 62.26 -26.32 -3.49
N ALA A 590 63.02 -25.29 -3.87
CA ALA A 590 63.43 -24.23 -2.97
C ALA A 590 62.23 -23.39 -2.48
N HIS A 591 61.26 -23.11 -3.35
CA HIS A 591 60.02 -22.42 -2.98
C HIS A 591 59.16 -23.28 -2.04
N LEU A 592 59.00 -24.58 -2.33
CA LEU A 592 58.33 -25.52 -1.44
C LEU A 592 58.97 -25.57 -0.05
N GLN A 593 60.30 -25.68 -0.01
CA GLN A 593 61.06 -25.75 1.23
C GLN A 593 60.94 -24.46 2.05
N TRP A 594 60.85 -23.30 1.39
CA TRP A 594 60.62 -22.02 2.06
C TRP A 594 59.24 -21.94 2.71
N CYS A 595 58.23 -22.60 2.13
CA CYS A 595 56.88 -22.64 2.66
C CYS A 595 56.61 -23.75 3.70
N LEU A 596 57.53 -24.71 3.86
CA LEU A 596 57.36 -25.86 4.74
C LEU A 596 57.11 -25.44 6.21
N GLY A 597 56.05 -25.98 6.81
CA GLY A 597 55.57 -25.64 8.16
C GLY A 597 54.51 -24.55 8.22
N THR A 598 54.06 -24.03 7.07
CA THR A 598 52.95 -23.06 7.01
C THR A 598 51.62 -23.75 7.28
N THR A 599 50.89 -23.34 8.32
CA THR A 599 49.60 -23.94 8.73
C THR A 599 48.40 -23.04 8.46
N ASP A 600 48.61 -21.80 7.99
CA ASP A 600 47.57 -20.84 7.65
C ASP A 600 47.92 -20.15 6.32
N LEU A 601 47.43 -20.72 5.22
CA LEU A 601 47.70 -20.22 3.86
C LEU A 601 46.91 -18.96 3.51
N GLU A 602 45.87 -18.61 4.28
CA GLU A 602 45.17 -17.33 4.12
C GLU A 602 46.06 -16.16 4.57
N ALA A 603 46.84 -16.37 5.64
CA ALA A 603 47.83 -15.41 6.13
C ALA A 603 49.13 -15.38 5.31
N ALA A 604 49.40 -16.40 4.49
CA ALA A 604 50.62 -16.56 3.69
C ALA A 604 50.31 -16.92 2.22
N PRO A 605 49.69 -16.01 1.44
CA PRO A 605 49.20 -16.31 0.09
C PRO A 605 50.28 -16.73 -0.89
N GLN A 606 51.53 -16.32 -0.67
CA GLN A 606 52.68 -16.73 -1.48
C GLN A 606 53.02 -18.22 -1.37
N CYS A 607 52.55 -18.88 -0.30
CA CYS A 607 52.72 -20.32 -0.07
C CYS A 607 51.52 -21.15 -0.51
N ALA A 608 50.45 -20.52 -0.99
CA ALA A 608 49.24 -21.24 -1.38
C ALA A 608 49.46 -22.24 -2.52
N LYS A 609 50.42 -21.98 -3.43
CA LYS A 609 50.79 -22.93 -4.49
C LYS A 609 51.54 -24.15 -3.96
N ALA A 610 52.21 -24.03 -2.81
CA ALA A 610 53.05 -25.08 -2.23
C ALA A 610 52.23 -26.15 -1.46
N ASP A 611 50.94 -25.91 -1.22
CA ASP A 611 49.97 -26.91 -0.75
C ASP A 611 49.54 -27.78 -1.93
N LEU A 612 50.31 -28.84 -2.16
CA LEU A 612 50.15 -29.75 -3.28
C LEU A 612 49.09 -30.82 -3.00
N ASN A 613 48.81 -31.11 -1.73
CA ASN A 613 47.82 -32.11 -1.34
C ASN A 613 46.41 -31.52 -1.08
N GLY A 614 46.29 -30.19 -1.00
CA GLY A 614 45.04 -29.45 -0.85
C GLY A 614 44.42 -29.50 0.55
N ASP A 615 45.22 -29.77 1.58
CA ASP A 615 44.79 -29.88 2.99
C ASP A 615 44.92 -28.57 3.79
N ARG A 616 45.36 -27.49 3.12
CA ARG A 616 45.53 -26.12 3.63
C ARG A 616 46.71 -25.91 4.56
N ASN A 617 47.71 -26.78 4.52
CA ASN A 617 49.01 -26.51 5.11
C ASN A 617 50.12 -26.91 4.12
N VAL A 618 51.38 -26.63 4.46
CA VAL A 618 52.54 -27.09 3.69
C VAL A 618 53.39 -27.93 4.62
N ASP A 619 53.41 -29.24 4.42
CA ASP A 619 54.11 -30.19 5.27
C ASP A 619 54.87 -31.26 4.48
N THR A 620 55.31 -32.32 5.17
CA THR A 620 56.09 -33.40 4.54
C THR A 620 55.31 -34.19 3.48
N LEU A 621 53.98 -34.15 3.50
CA LEU A 621 53.13 -34.76 2.47
C LEU A 621 53.22 -33.97 1.17
N ASP A 622 53.35 -32.65 1.20
CA ASP A 622 53.59 -31.83 0.00
C ASP A 622 54.98 -32.08 -0.58
N VAL A 623 55.98 -32.27 0.27
CA VAL A 623 57.33 -32.70 -0.16
C VAL A 623 57.28 -34.07 -0.85
N LEU A 624 56.45 -34.98 -0.36
CA LEU A 624 56.26 -36.29 -1.01
C LEU A 624 55.52 -36.14 -2.35
N ALA A 625 54.53 -35.26 -2.39
CA ALA A 625 53.74 -34.94 -3.58
C ALA A 625 54.61 -34.31 -4.69
N PHE A 626 55.49 -33.37 -4.33
CA PHE A 626 56.47 -32.75 -5.21
C PHE A 626 57.39 -33.79 -5.86
N LYS A 627 57.91 -34.75 -5.09
CA LYS A 627 58.82 -35.80 -5.59
C LYS A 627 58.18 -36.69 -6.66
N LEU A 628 56.86 -36.87 -6.62
CA LEU A 628 56.14 -37.64 -7.64
C LEU A 628 56.06 -36.90 -8.99
N CYS A 629 56.37 -35.60 -8.98
CA CYS A 629 56.20 -34.72 -10.12
C CYS A 629 57.50 -34.12 -10.65
N ALA A 630 58.57 -34.13 -9.85
CA ALA A 630 59.87 -33.58 -10.21
C ALA A 630 60.37 -34.18 -11.54
N SER A 631 60.64 -33.28 -12.48
CA SER A 631 61.04 -33.61 -13.86
C SER A 631 62.48 -33.18 -14.16
N GLY A 632 62.98 -32.16 -13.46
CA GLY A 632 64.33 -31.60 -13.60
C GLY A 632 64.41 -30.45 -14.62
N GLU A 633 65.46 -29.65 -14.51
CA GLU A 633 65.68 -28.43 -15.31
C GLU A 633 65.54 -28.72 -16.83
N THR A 634 64.74 -27.93 -17.53
CA THR A 634 64.40 -28.01 -18.96
C THR A 634 63.55 -29.21 -19.41
N ILE A 635 63.09 -30.07 -18.49
CA ILE A 635 62.20 -31.19 -18.81
C ILE A 635 60.77 -30.76 -18.50
N PRO A 636 59.88 -30.62 -19.50
CA PRO A 636 58.52 -30.15 -19.25
C PRO A 636 57.82 -30.97 -18.18
N ILE A 637 57.12 -30.29 -17.28
CA ILE A 637 56.39 -30.94 -16.20
C ILE A 637 55.42 -31.97 -16.77
N ASN A 638 55.47 -33.20 -16.24
CA ASN A 638 54.66 -34.27 -16.78
C ASN A 638 53.19 -34.02 -16.42
N LEU A 639 52.32 -33.84 -17.42
CA LEU A 639 50.90 -33.55 -17.17
C LEU A 639 50.10 -34.71 -16.51
N SER A 640 50.74 -35.82 -16.17
CA SER A 640 50.16 -36.96 -15.45
C SER A 640 50.82 -37.26 -14.09
N CYS A 641 51.66 -36.37 -13.57
CA CYS A 641 52.36 -36.56 -12.30
C CYS A 641 51.42 -37.01 -11.17
N GLY A 642 51.58 -38.26 -10.70
CA GLY A 642 50.72 -38.87 -9.67
C GLY A 642 49.97 -40.13 -10.13
N ALA A 643 49.82 -40.36 -11.44
CA ALA A 643 49.37 -41.66 -11.95
C ALA A 643 50.51 -42.68 -11.76
N SER A 644 50.34 -43.67 -10.88
CA SER A 644 51.22 -44.84 -10.92
C SER A 644 51.23 -45.42 -12.34
N PRO A 645 52.39 -45.87 -12.86
CA PRO A 645 52.47 -46.47 -14.20
C PRO A 645 51.54 -47.67 -14.38
#